data_AF-A0A2R6R163-F1
#
_entry.id   AF-A0A2R6R163-F1
#
_cell.length_a   1.000
_cell.length_b   1.000
_cell.length_c   1.000
_cell.angle_alpha   90.00
_cell.angle_beta   90.00
_cell.angle_gamma   90.00
#
_symmetry.space_group_name_H-M   'P 1'
#
loop_
_entity.id
_entity.type
_entity.pdbx_description
1 polymer ?
#
loop_
_entity_poly.entity_id
_entity_poly.type
_entity_poly.pdbx_seq_one_letter_code
_entity_poly.pdbx_strand_id
1 'polypeptide(L)'
;MDESLLLNKGDGLDYGNKKPFLASFMKFALKFTMWVIFIAWASIIFLYPSEFVSGFYRKFIQATTGTVYGITGTMFLAFSAPILVIAFLAIAYLIVYGEEQFKGKETSKRPCFQLWTLPVIVDGPFGVVSAAELIGIVLFSVYIVWAVYAYTLKNLDILSKLQRTFEEESYLLLELTGLRFGLIGLFCLAFLFLPVARGSVLLRLIDIPFEHATRYHVWLGHLTMLIFTLHGLFYLVAWAMQGRLLREILEWKNIGVANLPGVISLVAGLFMWLTSLPPVRKQNFELFFYTHQLYIVFVLFLALHVGDFIFSIAAGGIFLFILDRFLRFCQSRRTVNVISATCLPCGTVELVVSKPANLKYNALSFIFLQVRELSWLQWHPFSVSSSPLDGKYHVSILIKVLGEWTAKLRESILNGPKEDPQIEQQPLQPHSNLSVSVEGPYGHESPYHLMYENLILVAGGIGISPFLAILSDILHRINNRKPCLPRNVLIVWAVKKSDELPLLHSFDMKSICPFFSDLMNLEIQTYVTRESEPPLEGGKISQSVSSFGCPVGNRCGISVLVGTGDNVWSGIYLVVSTIGLVLSVGLLQVYYINPFGISSWWYKGLLLFACMVVSPIIFGGVVVGLWHLWERKSSAGEVYEDDDGQKIDISPGNEPRASKESSQDYVATSNTIRYGQRPDFGEIFGCKSEQWGHVDVGVIVCGPPTLQTSVAKECSYLLLELTGLRFGLIGLFCLAFLFLPVARGSVLLRLIDIPFEHATRYHVWLGHLTMLIFTLHGLFYLVAWAMQGRLLREILEWKNIGVANLPGVISLVAGLFMWLTSLPPVRKQNFELFFYTHQLYIVFVLFLALHVGDFIFSIAAGGIFLFILDRFLRFCQSRRTVNVISATCLPCGTVELVVSKPANLKYNALSFLFLQVRELSWLQWHPFSVSSSPLDGKYHVSILFKVLGKWTAKLRENILNGLKEDPQIEQQPLQPHSNLSVSVEGPYGHESPYHLMYENLILVAGGIGISPFLAILSDILHRINNRKPCLPRNVLIVWAVKKSDELPLLHSFDMKSICPFFSELMNLEIQTYVTRESEPPLEEGNISQSVSSFRCPVGNRCGISVLVYYINPFSISSWWYKGLLLFACMVVSPIIFGGVVVGLWHLWERKTSAREVYEDDDVQKFDILPGNEPRASKESSQDYVATSNTIRYGRRPDFGEIFGCKAEQWGHVDVGVIVCGPPTLQTSVAKECRSQSLKRKCNHPIFHFHSHSFDL
;
A
#
# COMPACT_ATOMS: atom_id res chain seq x y z
N MET A 1 38.42 41.49 -9.01
CA MET A 1 38.51 42.03 -10.37
C MET A 1 37.17 41.81 -11.05
N ASP A 2 36.12 42.60 -10.88
CA ASP A 2 35.60 43.60 -9.93
C ASP A 2 34.11 43.63 -10.34
N GLU A 3 33.11 43.54 -9.48
CA GLU A 3 32.60 44.62 -8.63
C GLU A 3 31.68 43.99 -7.58
N SER A 4 32.02 44.22 -6.32
CA SER A 4 31.19 43.99 -5.16
C SER A 4 31.19 45.30 -4.37
N LEU A 5 30.17 46.13 -4.52
CA LEU A 5 29.90 47.27 -3.63
C LEU A 5 28.54 47.88 -3.98
N LEU A 6 27.83 48.34 -2.95
CA LEU A 6 26.53 49.03 -2.94
C LEU A 6 25.29 48.13 -2.81
N LEU A 7 25.04 47.68 -1.58
CA LEU A 7 23.75 47.95 -0.95
C LEU A 7 23.94 48.13 0.56
N ASN A 8 23.45 49.28 1.01
CA ASN A 8 23.84 50.01 2.20
C ASN A 8 23.28 49.38 3.47
N LYS A 9 24.13 49.26 4.51
CA LYS A 9 23.74 48.98 5.89
C LYS A 9 22.98 50.20 6.44
N GLY A 10 21.72 50.00 6.78
CA GLY A 10 21.01 50.85 7.75
C GLY A 10 20.94 50.11 9.07
N ASP A 11 21.67 50.60 10.07
CA ASP A 11 21.60 50.15 11.46
C ASP A 11 20.20 50.39 12.03
N GLY A 12 19.60 49.32 12.58
CA GLY A 12 18.31 49.36 13.25
C GLY A 12 18.18 48.18 14.22
N LEU A 13 18.71 48.39 15.43
CA LEU A 13 18.35 47.76 16.71
C LEU A 13 17.99 46.26 16.68
N ASP A 14 18.97 45.44 17.05
CA ASP A 14 18.83 44.02 17.38
C ASP A 14 17.96 43.85 18.65
N TYR A 15 16.69 43.49 18.45
CA TYR A 15 15.80 42.98 19.49
C TYR A 15 15.31 41.56 19.12
N GLY A 16 16.01 40.55 19.61
CA GLY A 16 15.41 39.27 20.04
C GLY A 16 15.05 38.22 18.98
N ASN A 17 16.04 37.67 18.27
CA ASN A 17 15.84 36.58 17.29
C ASN A 17 15.74 35.15 17.91
N LYS A 18 15.21 34.99 19.14
CA LYS A 18 14.99 33.68 19.80
C LYS A 18 13.61 33.04 19.51
N LYS A 19 12.69 33.76 18.87
CA LYS A 19 11.33 33.26 18.53
C LYS A 19 11.23 32.25 17.36
N PRO A 20 12.05 32.26 16.29
CA PRO A 20 11.77 31.44 15.11
C PRO A 20 11.98 29.93 15.36
N PHE A 21 12.93 29.55 16.22
CA PHE A 21 13.18 28.13 16.52
C PHE A 21 12.05 27.50 17.35
N LEU A 22 11.60 28.18 18.41
CA LEU A 22 10.51 27.68 19.27
C LEU A 22 9.20 27.56 18.48
N ALA A 23 8.86 28.57 17.66
CA ALA A 23 7.68 28.55 16.82
C ALA A 23 7.75 27.43 15.76
N SER A 24 8.90 27.24 15.11
CA SER A 24 9.12 26.15 14.15
C SER A 24 9.02 24.76 14.80
N PHE A 25 9.63 24.59 15.99
CA PHE A 25 9.52 23.36 16.76
C PHE A 25 8.08 23.06 17.19
N MET A 26 7.34 24.06 17.69
CA MET A 26 5.93 23.93 18.05
C MET A 26 5.07 23.56 16.84
N LYS A 27 5.32 24.15 15.66
CA LYS A 27 4.64 23.78 14.40
C LYS A 27 4.89 22.32 14.04
N PHE A 28 6.15 21.89 14.08
CA PHE A 28 6.51 20.50 13.82
C PHE A 28 5.86 19.54 14.83
N ALA A 29 5.92 19.87 16.13
CA ALA A 29 5.34 19.06 17.20
C ALA A 29 3.82 18.94 17.08
N LEU A 30 3.10 20.03 16.81
CA LEU A 30 1.65 20.02 16.59
C LEU A 30 1.28 19.17 15.37
N LYS A 31 1.96 19.39 14.24
CA LYS A 31 1.73 18.63 13.00
C LYS A 31 2.00 17.13 13.22
N PHE A 32 3.11 16.79 13.84
CA PHE A 32 3.46 15.40 14.16
C PHE A 32 2.42 14.76 15.08
N THR A 33 2.00 15.46 16.14
CA THR A 33 0.99 14.97 17.09
C THR A 33 -0.35 14.70 16.39
N MET A 34 -0.82 15.61 15.54
CA MET A 34 -2.06 15.42 14.78
C MET A 34 -1.98 14.21 13.84
N TRP A 35 -0.86 14.02 13.14
CA TRP A 35 -0.64 12.84 12.29
C TRP A 35 -0.63 11.53 13.08
N VAL A 36 0.02 11.51 14.25
CA VAL A 36 0.03 10.32 15.13
C VAL A 36 -1.38 9.98 15.60
N ILE A 37 -2.16 10.97 16.05
CA ILE A 37 -3.56 10.77 16.47
C ILE A 37 -4.41 10.24 15.31
N PHE A 38 -4.28 10.84 14.12
CA PHE A 38 -5.04 10.44 12.94
C PHE A 38 -4.72 9.01 12.50
N ILE A 39 -3.43 8.67 12.39
CA ILE A 39 -2.99 7.32 11.99
C ILE A 39 -3.42 6.29 13.02
N ALA A 40 -3.29 6.58 14.32
CA ALA A 40 -3.76 5.69 15.38
C ALA A 40 -5.28 5.47 15.30
N TRP A 41 -6.05 6.55 15.13
CA TRP A 41 -7.52 6.48 15.01
C TRP A 41 -7.97 5.70 13.77
N ALA A 42 -7.40 5.99 12.60
CA ALA A 42 -7.67 5.27 11.36
C ALA A 42 -7.28 3.78 11.47
N SER A 43 -6.16 3.47 12.13
CA SER A 43 -5.71 2.10 12.36
C SER A 43 -6.68 1.32 13.26
N ILE A 44 -7.20 1.95 14.32
CA ILE A 44 -8.21 1.35 15.19
C ILE A 44 -9.47 1.01 14.39
N ILE A 45 -9.93 1.90 13.50
CA ILE A 45 -11.09 1.65 12.64
C ILE A 45 -10.82 0.51 11.64
N PHE A 46 -9.69 0.56 10.93
CA PHE A 46 -9.40 -0.42 9.87
C PHE A 46 -9.03 -1.81 10.40
N LEU A 47 -8.44 -1.88 11.59
CA LEU A 47 -8.10 -3.14 12.25
C LEU A 47 -9.17 -3.58 13.25
N TYR A 48 -10.30 -2.88 13.37
CA TYR A 48 -11.42 -3.25 14.26
C TYR A 48 -11.90 -4.70 14.09
N PRO A 49 -11.97 -5.28 12.86
CA PRO A 49 -12.33 -6.69 12.69
C PRO A 49 -11.36 -7.69 13.34
N SER A 50 -10.14 -7.27 13.70
CA SER A 50 -9.13 -8.14 14.31
C SER A 50 -9.42 -8.44 15.79
N GLU A 51 -9.02 -9.63 16.25
CA GLU A 51 -9.15 -10.05 17.65
C GLU A 51 -8.31 -9.17 18.61
N PHE A 52 -7.19 -8.62 18.15
CA PHE A 52 -6.35 -7.74 18.95
C PHE A 52 -7.08 -6.44 19.31
N VAL A 53 -7.60 -5.73 18.30
CA VAL A 53 -8.27 -4.43 18.50
C VAL A 53 -9.60 -4.63 19.22
N SER A 54 -10.39 -5.63 18.84
CA SER A 54 -11.66 -5.93 19.52
C SER A 54 -11.44 -6.37 20.99
N GLY A 55 -10.36 -7.10 21.28
CA GLY A 55 -9.95 -7.46 22.64
C GLY A 55 -9.53 -6.26 23.49
N PHE A 56 -8.71 -5.35 22.93
CA PHE A 56 -8.35 -4.08 23.57
C PHE A 56 -9.60 -3.24 23.85
N TYR A 57 -10.48 -3.14 22.87
CA TYR A 57 -11.70 -2.35 22.95
C TYR A 57 -12.65 -2.87 24.05
N ARG A 58 -12.78 -4.19 24.21
CA ARG A 58 -13.58 -4.78 25.30
C ARG A 58 -13.04 -4.41 26.68
N LYS A 59 -11.72 -4.39 26.87
CA LYS A 59 -11.10 -3.91 28.12
C LYS A 59 -11.40 -2.43 28.36
N PHE A 60 -11.37 -1.63 27.30
CA PHE A 60 -11.67 -0.20 27.38
C PHE A 60 -13.13 0.08 27.78
N ILE A 61 -14.09 -0.67 27.23
CA ILE A 61 -15.50 -0.63 27.67
C ILE A 61 -15.60 -1.00 29.14
N GLN A 62 -14.98 -2.10 29.58
CA GLN A 62 -15.04 -2.53 30.98
C GLN A 62 -14.51 -1.47 31.95
N ALA A 63 -13.45 -0.76 31.59
CA ALA A 63 -12.89 0.32 32.40
C ALA A 63 -13.79 1.57 32.49
N THR A 64 -14.64 1.81 31.49
CA THR A 64 -15.44 3.04 31.37
C THR A 64 -16.93 2.86 31.67
N THR A 65 -17.39 1.62 31.82
CA THR A 65 -18.81 1.28 32.06
C THR A 65 -19.36 1.93 33.34
N GLY A 66 -18.53 2.16 34.36
CA GLY A 66 -18.92 2.80 35.63
C GLY A 66 -18.94 4.33 35.61
N THR A 67 -18.60 4.97 34.49
CA THR A 67 -18.59 6.44 34.38
C THR A 67 -19.97 7.00 34.08
N VAL A 68 -20.16 8.31 34.29
CA VAL A 68 -21.42 9.01 34.01
C VAL A 68 -21.90 8.76 32.57
N TYR A 69 -20.99 8.71 31.60
CA TYR A 69 -21.31 8.56 30.18
C TYR A 69 -21.43 7.11 29.70
N GLY A 70 -21.10 6.12 30.54
CA GLY A 70 -21.20 4.70 30.24
C GLY A 70 -20.56 4.28 28.90
N ILE A 71 -21.19 3.32 28.22
CA ILE A 71 -20.72 2.75 26.93
C ILE A 71 -20.76 3.78 25.80
N THR A 72 -21.75 4.68 25.83
CA THR A 72 -21.90 5.75 24.84
C THR A 72 -20.70 6.69 24.86
N GLY A 73 -20.24 7.07 26.05
CA GLY A 73 -19.00 7.83 26.24
C GLY A 73 -17.77 7.10 25.68
N THR A 74 -17.67 5.79 25.90
CA THR A 74 -16.58 4.96 25.36
C THR A 74 -16.55 4.95 23.84
N MET A 75 -17.71 4.74 23.21
CA MET A 75 -17.86 4.76 21.75
C MET A 75 -17.50 6.13 21.19
N PHE A 76 -17.98 7.19 21.82
CA PHE A 76 -17.65 8.55 21.43
C PHE A 76 -16.15 8.83 21.54
N LEU A 77 -15.51 8.46 22.66
CA LEU A 77 -14.07 8.65 22.88
C LEU A 77 -13.20 7.87 21.90
N ALA A 78 -13.61 6.66 21.52
CA ALA A 78 -12.85 5.83 20.60
C ALA A 78 -12.95 6.31 19.14
N PHE A 79 -14.15 6.72 18.70
CA PHE A 79 -14.42 6.94 17.28
C PHE A 79 -14.69 8.40 16.90
N SER A 80 -15.29 9.21 17.78
CA SER A 80 -15.68 10.59 17.48
C SER A 80 -14.79 11.65 18.12
N ALA A 81 -14.22 11.41 19.30
CA ALA A 81 -13.36 12.37 19.98
C ALA A 81 -12.04 12.65 19.24
N PRO A 82 -11.34 11.66 18.63
CA PRO A 82 -10.05 11.91 17.99
C PRO A 82 -10.12 12.95 16.88
N ILE A 83 -11.19 12.95 16.07
CA ILE A 83 -11.35 13.94 14.99
C ILE A 83 -11.62 15.35 15.55
N LEU A 84 -12.33 15.45 16.68
CA LEU A 84 -12.55 16.74 17.37
C LEU A 84 -11.27 17.26 18.02
N VAL A 85 -10.45 16.37 18.60
CA VAL A 85 -9.13 16.72 19.15
C VAL A 85 -8.19 17.19 18.05
N ILE A 86 -8.18 16.54 16.89
CA ILE A 86 -7.41 17.01 15.73
C ILE A 86 -7.90 18.40 15.31
N ALA A 87 -9.21 18.63 15.26
CA ALA A 87 -9.76 19.94 14.93
C ALA A 87 -9.36 21.03 15.96
N PHE A 88 -9.27 20.68 17.24
CA PHE A 88 -8.73 21.56 18.29
C PHE A 88 -7.25 21.90 18.08
N LEU A 89 -6.41 20.89 17.87
CA LEU A 89 -4.98 21.09 17.62
C LEU A 89 -4.72 21.85 16.31
N ALA A 90 -5.60 21.68 15.32
CA ALA A 90 -5.54 22.40 14.05
C ALA A 90 -5.70 23.92 14.24
N ILE A 91 -6.58 24.35 15.16
CA ILE A 91 -6.75 25.77 15.50
C ILE A 91 -5.45 26.33 16.08
N ALA A 92 -4.86 25.63 17.05
CA ALA A 92 -3.59 26.04 17.65
C ALA A 92 -2.47 26.14 16.59
N TYR A 93 -2.44 25.20 15.66
CA TYR A 93 -1.51 25.22 14.53
C TYR A 93 -1.73 26.45 13.62
N LEU A 94 -2.98 26.74 13.24
CA LEU A 94 -3.30 27.88 12.35
C LEU A 94 -3.00 29.24 13.01
N ILE A 95 -3.20 29.37 14.32
CA ILE A 95 -2.85 30.60 15.06
C ILE A 95 -1.33 30.83 15.05
N VAL A 96 -0.53 29.78 15.25
CA VAL A 96 0.94 29.86 15.19
C VAL A 96 1.44 30.03 13.75
N TYR A 97 0.67 29.59 12.75
CA TYR A 97 1.04 29.66 11.33
C TYR A 97 0.73 31.01 10.68
N GLY A 98 -0.31 31.73 11.13
CA GLY A 98 -0.87 32.92 10.50
C GLY A 98 0.07 34.12 10.29
N GLU A 99 1.28 34.11 10.86
CA GLU A 99 2.25 35.21 10.76
C GLU A 99 3.36 34.99 9.69
N GLU A 100 3.56 33.78 9.15
CA GLU A 100 4.72 33.47 8.28
C GLU A 100 4.41 33.37 6.78
N GLN A 101 3.31 33.96 6.31
CA GLN A 101 2.79 33.72 4.95
C GLN A 101 3.77 34.01 3.79
N PHE A 102 4.86 34.78 3.99
CA PHE A 102 5.84 35.09 2.93
C PHE A 102 7.28 35.32 3.43
N LYS A 103 7.88 34.35 4.13
CA LYS A 103 9.36 34.23 4.09
C LYS A 103 9.70 33.22 3.00
N GLY A 104 10.27 33.72 1.90
CA GLY A 104 10.59 32.96 0.70
C GLY A 104 11.19 31.61 1.04
N LYS A 105 10.48 30.54 0.70
CA LYS A 105 11.09 29.22 0.59
C LYS A 105 12.13 29.36 -0.51
N GLU A 106 13.41 29.34 -0.15
CA GLU A 106 14.46 29.09 -1.13
C GLU A 106 14.06 27.81 -1.87
N THR A 107 13.85 27.93 -3.18
CA THR A 107 13.48 26.79 -3.99
C THR A 107 14.63 25.79 -3.93
N SER A 108 14.32 24.58 -3.44
CA SER A 108 15.17 23.43 -3.69
C SER A 108 15.36 23.34 -5.20
N LYS A 109 16.60 23.38 -5.70
CA LYS A 109 16.96 23.18 -7.11
C LYS A 109 16.60 21.79 -7.66
N ARG A 110 15.82 21.00 -6.92
CA ARG A 110 15.40 19.63 -7.29
C ARG A 110 13.87 19.57 -7.37
N PRO A 111 13.31 18.98 -8.44
CA PRO A 111 11.88 18.82 -8.60
C PRO A 111 11.29 18.02 -7.44
N CYS A 112 10.25 18.55 -6.80
CA CYS A 112 9.61 17.91 -5.65
C CYS A 112 8.19 17.43 -6.01
N PHE A 113 7.97 16.12 -5.93
CA PHE A 113 6.67 15.52 -6.21
C PHE A 113 5.67 15.82 -5.08
N GLN A 114 4.59 16.53 -5.41
CA GLN A 114 3.43 16.68 -4.53
C GLN A 114 2.32 15.71 -4.97
N LEU A 115 1.92 14.80 -4.09
CA LEU A 115 0.93 13.75 -4.39
C LEU A 115 -0.48 14.30 -4.71
N TRP A 116 -0.80 15.49 -4.21
CA TRP A 116 -2.10 16.14 -4.38
C TRP A 116 -2.30 16.76 -5.77
N THR A 117 -1.23 17.27 -6.36
CA THR A 117 -1.26 17.95 -7.67
C THR A 117 -1.03 16.98 -8.83
N LEU A 118 -0.79 15.70 -8.53
CA LEU A 118 -0.36 14.71 -9.50
C LEU A 118 -1.55 13.89 -10.03
N PRO A 119 -2.03 14.11 -11.27
CA PRO A 119 -3.07 13.28 -11.87
C PRO A 119 -2.53 11.88 -12.21
N VAL A 120 -3.20 10.83 -11.74
CA VAL A 120 -2.83 9.42 -12.01
C VAL A 120 -3.86 8.74 -12.92
N ILE A 121 -5.16 8.94 -12.66
CA ILE A 121 -6.23 8.42 -13.51
C ILE A 121 -6.90 9.61 -14.17
N VAL A 122 -6.93 9.63 -15.50
CA VAL A 122 -7.45 10.79 -16.25
C VAL A 122 -8.76 10.47 -16.98
N ASP A 123 -9.04 9.21 -17.25
CA ASP A 123 -10.23 8.74 -17.97
C ASP A 123 -10.93 7.59 -17.21
N GLY A 124 -11.63 7.91 -16.12
CA GLY A 124 -12.42 6.94 -15.34
C GLY A 124 -13.80 7.47 -14.94
N PRO A 125 -14.71 6.62 -14.40
CA PRO A 125 -16.02 7.06 -13.90
C PRO A 125 -15.94 8.13 -12.80
N PHE A 126 -14.76 8.28 -12.19
CA PHE A 126 -14.45 9.25 -11.14
C PHE A 126 -13.79 10.56 -11.64
N GLY A 127 -13.59 10.73 -12.95
CA GLY A 127 -12.89 11.89 -13.52
C GLY A 127 -11.38 11.83 -13.33
N VAL A 128 -10.72 13.00 -13.24
CA VAL A 128 -9.27 13.11 -12.98
C VAL A 128 -9.00 12.84 -11.50
N VAL A 129 -8.38 11.71 -11.19
CA VAL A 129 -8.00 11.27 -9.84
C VAL A 129 -6.51 11.48 -9.63
N SER A 130 -6.16 12.24 -8.60
CA SER A 130 -4.80 12.48 -8.14
C SER A 130 -4.18 11.25 -7.44
N ALA A 131 -2.86 11.23 -7.27
CA ALA A 131 -2.18 10.16 -6.54
C ALA A 131 -2.67 10.05 -5.09
N ALA A 132 -2.89 11.18 -4.41
CA ALA A 132 -3.45 11.20 -3.06
C ALA A 132 -4.89 10.65 -3.00
N GLU A 133 -5.73 10.99 -3.99
CA GLU A 133 -7.08 10.42 -4.11
C GLU A 133 -7.04 8.91 -4.37
N LEU A 134 -6.13 8.44 -5.23
CA LEU A 134 -5.96 7.02 -5.51
C LEU A 134 -5.51 6.24 -4.27
N ILE A 135 -4.56 6.77 -3.49
CA ILE A 135 -4.14 6.15 -2.22
C ILE A 135 -5.33 6.01 -1.27
N GLY A 136 -6.18 7.04 -1.15
CA GLY A 136 -7.39 6.99 -0.35
C GLY A 136 -8.37 5.91 -0.82
N ILE A 137 -8.61 5.80 -2.13
CA ILE A 137 -9.48 4.78 -2.72
C ILE A 137 -8.94 3.38 -2.44
N VAL A 138 -7.66 3.13 -2.74
CA VAL A 138 -7.02 1.83 -2.53
C VAL A 138 -7.07 1.42 -1.06
N LEU A 139 -6.83 2.37 -0.15
CA LEU A 139 -6.85 2.14 1.29
C LEU A 139 -8.22 1.63 1.78
N PHE A 140 -9.32 2.27 1.39
CA PHE A 140 -10.66 1.81 1.75
C PHE A 140 -11.08 0.54 1.00
N SER A 141 -10.66 0.35 -0.25
CA SER A 141 -10.91 -0.89 -0.98
C SER A 141 -10.24 -2.08 -0.29
N VAL A 142 -8.97 -1.94 0.10
CA VAL A 142 -8.25 -2.96 0.89
C VAL A 142 -8.93 -3.20 2.22
N TYR A 143 -9.33 -2.13 2.93
CA TYR A 143 -10.08 -2.24 4.18
C TYR A 143 -11.38 -3.04 4.01
N ILE A 144 -12.19 -2.77 2.99
CA ILE A 144 -13.45 -3.48 2.77
C ILE A 144 -13.20 -4.96 2.49
N VAL A 145 -12.26 -5.29 1.61
CA VAL A 145 -11.91 -6.68 1.31
C VAL A 145 -11.43 -7.40 2.58
N TRP A 146 -10.55 -6.77 3.34
CA TRP A 146 -10.07 -7.29 4.63
C TRP A 146 -11.21 -7.47 5.64
N ALA A 147 -12.07 -6.47 5.80
CA ALA A 147 -13.17 -6.50 6.76
C ALA A 147 -14.20 -7.59 6.41
N VAL A 148 -14.57 -7.70 5.13
CA VAL A 148 -15.47 -8.76 4.65
C VAL A 148 -14.85 -10.13 4.88
N TYR A 149 -13.56 -10.31 4.56
CA TYR A 149 -12.85 -11.57 4.81
C TYR A 149 -12.82 -11.93 6.30
N ALA A 150 -12.36 -11.01 7.15
CA ALA A 150 -12.22 -11.23 8.58
C ALA A 150 -13.58 -11.52 9.26
N TYR A 151 -14.62 -10.76 8.90
CA TYR A 151 -15.95 -10.99 9.43
C TYR A 151 -16.59 -12.28 8.92
N THR A 152 -16.32 -12.68 7.68
CA THR A 152 -16.80 -13.97 7.16
C THR A 152 -16.21 -15.13 7.95
N LEU A 153 -14.88 -15.12 8.20
CA LEU A 153 -14.24 -16.13 9.05
C LEU A 153 -14.83 -16.16 10.45
N LYS A 154 -15.09 -14.99 11.05
CA LYS A 154 -15.70 -14.88 12.37
C LYS A 154 -17.13 -15.41 12.40
N ASN A 155 -17.92 -15.14 11.36
CA ASN A 155 -19.28 -15.65 11.26
C ASN A 155 -19.29 -17.17 11.09
N LEU A 156 -18.37 -17.73 10.30
CA LEU A 156 -18.20 -19.19 10.16
C LEU A 156 -17.75 -19.85 11.47
N ASP A 157 -16.84 -19.23 12.24
CA ASP A 157 -16.46 -19.72 13.57
C ASP A 157 -17.66 -19.74 14.54
N ILE A 158 -18.48 -18.69 14.54
CA ILE A 158 -19.71 -18.63 15.36
C ILE A 158 -20.70 -19.72 14.94
N LEU A 159 -20.93 -19.90 13.64
CA LEU A 159 -21.82 -20.95 13.11
C LEU A 159 -21.33 -22.34 13.52
N SER A 160 -20.04 -22.62 13.39
CA SER A 160 -19.48 -23.95 13.72
C SER A 160 -19.67 -24.35 15.20
N LYS A 161 -19.91 -23.38 16.09
CA LYS A 161 -20.20 -23.62 17.51
C LYS A 161 -21.68 -23.89 17.79
N LEU A 162 -22.56 -23.51 16.89
CA LEU A 162 -24.01 -23.64 17.01
C LEU A 162 -24.45 -24.82 16.14
N GLN A 163 -24.41 -26.07 16.65
CA GLN A 163 -24.93 -27.25 15.93
C GLN A 163 -26.43 -27.06 15.61
N ARG A 164 -26.76 -26.59 14.40
CA ARG A 164 -28.12 -26.35 13.90
C ARG A 164 -28.31 -26.98 12.51
N THR A 165 -29.53 -26.92 11.99
CA THR A 165 -29.83 -27.41 10.64
C THR A 165 -29.29 -26.46 9.56
N PHE A 166 -29.01 -26.98 8.36
CA PHE A 166 -28.43 -26.21 7.24
C PHE A 166 -29.28 -24.99 6.83
N GLU A 167 -30.61 -25.09 6.90
CA GLU A 167 -31.51 -23.96 6.63
C GLU A 167 -31.38 -22.85 7.68
N GLU A 168 -31.26 -23.22 8.96
CA GLU A 168 -31.08 -22.28 10.06
C GLU A 168 -29.72 -21.59 10.03
N GLU A 169 -28.67 -22.33 9.67
CA GLU A 169 -27.35 -21.78 9.44
C GLU A 169 -27.34 -20.74 8.30
N SER A 170 -28.10 -21.01 7.23
CA SER A 170 -28.11 -20.17 6.03
C SER A 170 -28.69 -18.77 6.30
N TYR A 171 -29.90 -18.68 6.86
CA TYR A 171 -30.48 -17.36 7.15
C TYR A 171 -29.74 -16.63 8.29
N LEU A 172 -29.18 -17.37 9.27
CA LEU A 172 -28.41 -16.76 10.36
C LEU A 172 -27.11 -16.16 9.84
N LEU A 173 -26.46 -16.84 8.89
CA LEU A 173 -25.28 -16.31 8.20
C LEU A 173 -25.61 -15.01 7.46
N LEU A 174 -26.76 -14.95 6.78
CA LEU A 174 -27.25 -13.74 6.10
C LEU A 174 -27.48 -12.59 7.09
N GLU A 175 -28.16 -12.82 8.21
CA GLU A 175 -28.38 -11.78 9.25
C GLU A 175 -27.08 -11.27 9.87
N LEU A 176 -26.18 -12.19 10.24
CA LEU A 176 -24.86 -11.84 10.77
C LEU A 176 -24.07 -11.04 9.74
N THR A 177 -24.07 -11.46 8.48
CA THR A 177 -23.39 -10.76 7.39
C THR A 177 -23.98 -9.37 7.17
N GLY A 178 -25.31 -9.24 7.16
CA GLY A 178 -26.01 -7.96 7.13
C GLY A 178 -25.57 -7.02 8.25
N LEU A 179 -25.52 -7.49 9.50
CA LEU A 179 -25.04 -6.71 10.64
C LEU A 179 -23.60 -6.17 10.43
N ARG A 180 -22.71 -7.01 9.89
CA ARG A 180 -21.32 -6.62 9.62
C ARG A 180 -21.23 -5.56 8.52
N PHE A 181 -22.01 -5.67 7.45
CA PHE A 181 -22.10 -4.63 6.44
C PHE A 181 -22.63 -3.31 7.02
N GLY A 182 -23.62 -3.36 7.92
CA GLY A 182 -24.09 -2.15 8.64
C GLY A 182 -22.97 -1.46 9.42
N LEU A 183 -22.15 -2.24 10.13
CA LEU A 183 -21.00 -1.70 10.87
C LEU A 183 -19.91 -1.12 9.95
N ILE A 184 -19.56 -1.80 8.85
CA ILE A 184 -18.61 -1.27 7.85
C ILE A 184 -19.15 0.04 7.27
N GLY A 185 -20.44 0.10 6.96
CA GLY A 185 -21.10 1.29 6.45
C GLY A 185 -21.05 2.47 7.42
N LEU A 186 -21.18 2.22 8.74
CA LEU A 186 -21.01 3.24 9.78
C LEU A 186 -19.59 3.79 9.84
N PHE A 187 -18.57 2.95 9.65
CA PHE A 187 -17.19 3.42 9.57
C PHE A 187 -16.97 4.29 8.33
N CYS A 188 -17.52 3.91 7.16
CA CYS A 188 -17.50 4.79 5.97
C CYS A 188 -18.22 6.12 6.23
N LEU A 189 -19.38 6.07 6.90
CA LEU A 189 -20.18 7.24 7.25
C LEU A 189 -19.43 8.21 8.18
N ALA A 190 -18.58 7.71 9.09
CA ALA A 190 -17.77 8.54 9.98
C ALA A 190 -16.84 9.50 9.21
N PHE A 191 -16.38 9.11 8.02
CA PHE A 191 -15.58 9.95 7.13
C PHE A 191 -16.42 10.75 6.12
N LEU A 192 -17.68 10.39 5.87
CA LEU A 192 -18.49 10.94 4.77
C LEU A 192 -18.78 12.45 4.89
N PHE A 193 -18.96 12.94 6.12
CA PHE A 193 -19.33 14.34 6.38
C PHE A 193 -18.14 15.30 6.50
N LEU A 194 -16.93 14.78 6.77
CA LEU A 194 -15.72 15.60 6.91
C LEU A 194 -15.41 16.44 5.66
N PRO A 195 -15.50 15.91 4.41
CA PRO A 195 -15.15 16.66 3.22
C PRO A 195 -16.19 17.73 2.81
N VAL A 196 -17.39 17.72 3.39
CA VAL A 196 -18.50 18.62 3.00
C VAL A 196 -18.61 19.83 3.93
N ALA A 197 -17.92 19.81 5.08
CA ALA A 197 -17.90 20.93 6.02
C ALA A 197 -16.98 22.06 5.49
N ARG A 198 -17.54 22.95 4.66
CA ARG A 198 -16.82 23.95 3.84
C ARG A 198 -15.91 24.88 4.65
N GLY A 199 -16.37 25.33 5.81
CA GLY A 199 -15.64 26.18 6.75
C GLY A 199 -14.87 25.40 7.80
N SER A 200 -14.75 24.07 7.68
CA SER A 200 -14.06 23.25 8.66
C SER A 200 -12.57 23.58 8.72
N VAL A 201 -12.08 23.77 9.94
CA VAL A 201 -10.66 23.96 10.25
C VAL A 201 -9.82 22.76 9.79
N LEU A 202 -10.40 21.56 9.72
CA LEU A 202 -9.71 20.36 9.25
C LEU A 202 -9.34 20.43 7.77
N LEU A 203 -10.24 20.93 6.91
CA LEU A 203 -9.94 21.08 5.48
C LEU A 203 -8.86 22.13 5.25
N ARG A 204 -8.90 23.21 6.04
CA ARG A 204 -7.89 24.28 6.05
C ARG A 204 -6.52 23.75 6.50
N LEU A 205 -6.45 22.92 7.53
CA LEU A 205 -5.20 22.30 7.99
C LEU A 205 -4.51 21.43 6.93
N ILE A 206 -5.28 20.62 6.19
CA ILE A 206 -4.74 19.72 5.17
C ILE A 206 -4.49 20.49 3.85
N ASP A 207 -4.95 21.74 3.76
CA ASP A 207 -4.92 22.61 2.58
C ASP A 207 -5.51 21.92 1.33
N ILE A 208 -6.58 21.14 1.53
CA ILE A 208 -7.35 20.53 0.45
C ILE A 208 -8.50 21.49 0.13
N PRO A 209 -8.61 22.00 -1.10
CA PRO A 209 -9.71 22.88 -1.46
C PRO A 209 -11.02 22.08 -1.44
N PHE A 210 -12.11 22.80 -1.17
CA PHE A 210 -13.44 22.20 -1.10
C PHE A 210 -13.81 21.40 -2.36
N GLU A 211 -13.37 21.85 -3.55
CA GLU A 211 -13.62 21.14 -4.81
C GLU A 211 -13.05 19.72 -4.81
N HIS A 212 -11.80 19.55 -4.36
CA HIS A 212 -11.18 18.22 -4.22
C HIS A 212 -11.84 17.43 -3.08
N ALA A 213 -12.12 18.07 -1.94
CA ALA A 213 -12.79 17.43 -0.82
C ALA A 213 -14.17 16.84 -1.21
N THR A 214 -14.97 17.55 -2.01
CA THR A 214 -16.26 17.05 -2.47
C THR A 214 -16.17 15.79 -3.32
N ARG A 215 -15.07 15.55 -4.03
CA ARG A 215 -14.86 14.30 -4.78
C ARG A 215 -14.78 13.09 -3.84
N TYR A 216 -14.09 13.23 -2.71
CA TYR A 216 -14.06 12.20 -1.66
C TYR A 216 -15.45 11.95 -1.08
N HIS A 217 -16.26 13.00 -0.86
CA HIS A 217 -17.64 12.83 -0.42
C HIS A 217 -18.48 12.04 -1.43
N VAL A 218 -18.38 12.35 -2.72
CA VAL A 218 -19.09 11.61 -3.78
C VAL A 218 -18.70 10.13 -3.75
N TRP A 219 -17.40 9.82 -3.73
CA TRP A 219 -16.93 8.44 -3.72
C TRP A 219 -17.30 7.69 -2.44
N LEU A 220 -17.06 8.26 -1.26
CA LEU A 220 -17.49 7.69 0.03
C LEU A 220 -19.01 7.54 0.09
N GLY A 221 -19.76 8.44 -0.55
CA GLY A 221 -21.22 8.40 -0.63
C GLY A 221 -21.71 7.19 -1.41
N HIS A 222 -21.15 6.93 -2.60
CA HIS A 222 -21.44 5.71 -3.35
C HIS A 222 -21.09 4.45 -2.56
N LEU A 223 -19.91 4.43 -1.92
CA LEU A 223 -19.44 3.31 -1.13
C LEU A 223 -20.36 3.01 0.07
N THR A 224 -20.70 4.04 0.83
CA THR A 224 -21.56 3.96 2.02
C THR A 224 -22.96 3.50 1.64
N MET A 225 -23.54 4.06 0.58
CA MET A 225 -24.88 3.68 0.12
C MET A 225 -24.93 2.26 -0.44
N LEU A 226 -23.90 1.82 -1.16
CA LEU A 226 -23.79 0.43 -1.62
C LEU A 226 -23.76 -0.53 -0.42
N ILE A 227 -22.94 -0.25 0.59
CA ILE A 227 -22.80 -1.08 1.79
C ILE A 227 -24.08 -1.10 2.62
N PHE A 228 -24.76 0.04 2.82
CA PHE A 228 -26.05 0.07 3.51
C PHE A 228 -27.17 -0.61 2.74
N THR A 229 -27.14 -0.58 1.40
CA THR A 229 -28.08 -1.33 0.56
C THR A 229 -27.87 -2.84 0.73
N LEU A 230 -26.61 -3.31 0.74
CA LEU A 230 -26.28 -4.72 1.01
C LEU A 230 -26.70 -5.13 2.43
N HIS A 231 -26.45 -4.28 3.43
CA HIS A 231 -26.93 -4.48 4.79
C HIS A 231 -28.45 -4.72 4.83
N GLY A 232 -29.24 -3.83 4.22
CA GLY A 232 -30.70 -3.99 4.15
C GLY A 232 -31.11 -5.24 3.36
N LEU A 233 -30.48 -5.50 2.21
CA LEU A 233 -30.80 -6.62 1.34
C LEU A 233 -30.58 -7.97 2.03
N PHE A 234 -29.47 -8.16 2.76
CA PHE A 234 -29.21 -9.40 3.47
C PHE A 234 -30.26 -9.68 4.56
N TYR A 235 -30.70 -8.65 5.29
CA TYR A 235 -31.80 -8.79 6.25
C TYR A 235 -33.13 -9.11 5.56
N LEU A 236 -33.47 -8.42 4.46
CA LEU A 236 -34.70 -8.69 3.71
C LEU A 236 -34.76 -10.12 3.19
N VAL A 237 -33.65 -10.64 2.63
CA VAL A 237 -33.56 -12.03 2.16
C VAL A 237 -33.69 -13.01 3.32
N ALA A 238 -32.97 -12.78 4.43
CA ALA A 238 -33.06 -13.66 5.60
C ALA A 238 -34.48 -13.71 6.20
N TRP A 239 -35.14 -12.56 6.36
CA TRP A 239 -36.50 -12.50 6.89
C TRP A 239 -37.55 -13.07 5.95
N ALA A 240 -37.33 -12.96 4.63
CA ALA A 240 -38.16 -13.61 3.63
C ALA A 240 -38.03 -15.13 3.70
N MET A 241 -36.81 -15.67 3.83
CA MET A 241 -36.58 -17.11 4.02
C MET A 241 -37.26 -17.64 5.29
N GLN A 242 -37.32 -16.85 6.35
CA GLN A 242 -37.98 -17.20 7.61
C GLN A 242 -39.50 -16.97 7.61
N GLY A 243 -40.07 -16.40 6.54
CA GLY A 243 -41.50 -16.07 6.46
C GLY A 243 -41.97 -14.94 7.39
N ARG A 244 -41.06 -14.12 7.94
CA ARG A 244 -41.37 -13.04 8.90
C ARG A 244 -41.10 -11.61 8.39
N LEU A 245 -40.89 -11.46 7.08
CA LEU A 245 -40.51 -10.20 6.42
C LEU A 245 -41.33 -8.97 6.87
N LEU A 246 -42.66 -9.00 6.72
CA LEU A 246 -43.52 -7.85 7.03
C LEU A 246 -43.46 -7.45 8.51
N ARG A 247 -43.39 -8.45 9.41
CA ARG A 247 -43.30 -8.22 10.85
C ARG A 247 -42.01 -7.50 11.20
N GLU A 248 -40.88 -7.96 10.66
CA GLU A 248 -39.56 -7.41 10.98
C GLU A 248 -39.36 -6.01 10.38
N ILE A 249 -39.82 -5.75 9.15
CA ILE A 249 -39.71 -4.42 8.51
C ILE A 249 -40.47 -3.34 9.30
N LEU A 250 -41.63 -3.68 9.85
CA LEU A 250 -42.47 -2.76 10.61
C LEU A 250 -42.12 -2.70 12.11
N GLU A 251 -41.13 -3.48 12.54
CA GLU A 251 -40.84 -3.63 13.96
C GLU A 251 -40.13 -2.40 14.54
N TRP A 252 -40.65 -1.93 15.68
CA TRP A 252 -40.08 -0.85 16.47
C TRP A 252 -39.75 -1.35 17.88
N LYS A 253 -38.53 -1.86 18.08
CA LYS A 253 -38.08 -2.38 19.37
C LYS A 253 -37.67 -1.26 20.33
N ASN A 254 -38.03 -1.40 21.60
CA ASN A 254 -37.50 -0.53 22.66
C ASN A 254 -36.07 -0.90 23.04
N ILE A 255 -35.78 -2.19 23.12
CA ILE A 255 -34.45 -2.72 23.47
C ILE A 255 -33.84 -3.33 22.22
N GLY A 256 -32.65 -2.86 21.84
CA GLY A 256 -31.97 -3.25 20.62
C GLY A 256 -32.25 -2.32 19.43
N VAL A 257 -31.92 -2.80 18.23
CA VAL A 257 -32.04 -2.04 16.98
C VAL A 257 -33.50 -1.98 16.52
N ALA A 258 -33.99 -0.78 16.17
CA ALA A 258 -35.34 -0.57 15.68
C ALA A 258 -35.39 -0.61 14.15
N ASN A 259 -36.04 -1.62 13.56
CA ASN A 259 -35.97 -1.89 12.13
C ASN A 259 -36.70 -0.85 11.28
N LEU A 260 -37.93 -0.46 11.66
CA LEU A 260 -38.73 0.50 10.88
C LEU A 260 -38.00 1.85 10.66
N PRO A 261 -37.37 2.47 11.68
CA PRO A 261 -36.50 3.61 11.47
C PRO A 261 -35.36 3.36 10.47
N GLY A 262 -34.73 2.18 10.53
CA GLY A 262 -33.67 1.80 9.59
C GLY A 262 -34.17 1.72 8.15
N VAL A 263 -35.38 1.20 7.93
CA VAL A 263 -36.03 1.14 6.61
C VAL A 263 -36.33 2.55 6.09
N ILE A 264 -36.87 3.43 6.93
CA ILE A 264 -37.12 4.84 6.55
C ILE A 264 -35.82 5.53 6.18
N SER A 265 -34.77 5.34 6.97
CA SER A 265 -33.43 5.85 6.70
C SER A 265 -32.89 5.33 5.36
N LEU A 266 -32.97 4.03 5.10
CA LEU A 266 -32.47 3.42 3.87
C LEU A 266 -33.24 3.92 2.64
N VAL A 267 -34.56 4.03 2.71
CA VAL A 267 -35.39 4.57 1.61
C VAL A 267 -35.01 6.02 1.30
N ALA A 268 -34.88 6.88 2.31
CA ALA A 268 -34.41 8.26 2.13
C ALA A 268 -33.01 8.29 1.49
N GLY A 269 -32.10 7.43 1.96
CA GLY A 269 -30.77 7.25 1.40
C GLY A 269 -30.78 6.83 -0.08
N LEU A 270 -31.62 5.88 -0.45
CA LEU A 270 -31.75 5.40 -1.84
C LEU A 270 -32.28 6.48 -2.79
N PHE A 271 -33.26 7.28 -2.35
CA PHE A 271 -33.74 8.43 -3.13
C PHE A 271 -32.64 9.47 -3.35
N MET A 272 -31.89 9.81 -2.30
CA MET A 272 -30.72 10.69 -2.42
C MET A 272 -29.68 10.11 -3.38
N TRP A 273 -29.40 8.81 -3.27
CA TRP A 273 -28.37 8.15 -4.05
C TRP A 273 -28.72 8.11 -5.54
N LEU A 274 -29.95 7.71 -5.88
CA LEU A 274 -30.43 7.63 -7.26
C LEU A 274 -30.38 9.00 -7.95
N THR A 275 -30.81 10.05 -7.27
CA THR A 275 -30.81 11.42 -7.81
C THR A 275 -29.41 12.06 -7.85
N SER A 276 -28.45 11.55 -7.07
CA SER A 276 -27.04 11.98 -7.11
C SER A 276 -26.24 11.43 -8.30
N LEU A 277 -26.77 10.44 -9.03
CA LEU A 277 -26.08 9.82 -10.17
C LEU A 277 -25.79 10.86 -11.27
N PRO A 278 -24.62 10.80 -11.95
CA PRO A 278 -24.23 11.80 -12.94
C PRO A 278 -25.23 12.07 -14.06
N PRO A 279 -25.97 11.08 -14.62
CA PRO A 279 -26.98 11.34 -15.64
C PRO A 279 -28.12 12.23 -15.13
N VAL A 280 -28.66 11.92 -13.95
CA VAL A 280 -29.80 12.64 -13.35
C VAL A 280 -29.38 14.05 -12.95
N ARG A 281 -28.25 14.19 -12.25
CA ARG A 281 -27.75 15.48 -11.77
C ARG A 281 -27.41 16.46 -12.91
N LYS A 282 -26.91 15.96 -14.04
CA LYS A 282 -26.58 16.79 -15.22
C LYS A 282 -27.81 17.26 -15.98
N GLN A 283 -28.87 16.47 -16.00
CA GLN A 283 -30.13 16.80 -16.69
C GLN A 283 -31.01 17.70 -15.81
N ASN A 284 -31.20 17.33 -14.54
CA ASN A 284 -32.10 18.00 -13.59
C ASN A 284 -31.39 18.27 -12.26
N PHE A 285 -30.60 19.35 -12.21
CA PHE A 285 -29.85 19.71 -11.01
C PHE A 285 -30.76 20.05 -9.81
N GLU A 286 -31.92 20.65 -10.05
CA GLU A 286 -32.87 21.03 -8.99
C GLU A 286 -33.44 19.81 -8.26
N LEU A 287 -33.80 18.76 -9.01
CA LEU A 287 -34.28 17.51 -8.42
C LEU A 287 -33.24 16.94 -7.45
N PHE A 288 -31.99 16.83 -7.91
CA PHE A 288 -30.86 16.43 -7.07
C PHE A 288 -30.75 17.31 -5.82
N PHE A 289 -30.76 18.64 -5.98
CA PHE A 289 -30.56 19.56 -4.87
C PHE A 289 -31.63 19.41 -3.76
N TYR A 290 -32.90 19.26 -4.13
CA TYR A 290 -34.00 19.12 -3.18
C TYR A 290 -34.04 17.73 -2.53
N THR A 291 -33.89 16.65 -3.31
CA THR A 291 -33.89 15.29 -2.75
C THR A 291 -32.69 15.06 -1.85
N HIS A 292 -31.54 15.67 -2.13
CA HIS A 292 -30.37 15.52 -1.27
C HIS A 292 -30.58 16.09 0.14
N GLN A 293 -31.53 17.01 0.35
CA GLN A 293 -31.89 17.51 1.71
C GLN A 293 -32.48 16.42 2.61
N LEU A 294 -32.91 15.28 2.04
CA LEU A 294 -33.35 14.10 2.80
C LEU A 294 -32.23 13.52 3.68
N TYR A 295 -30.99 14.03 3.62
CA TYR A 295 -29.93 13.67 4.55
C TYR A 295 -30.34 13.93 6.01
N ILE A 296 -31.21 14.91 6.27
CA ILE A 296 -31.73 15.19 7.61
C ILE A 296 -32.57 14.02 8.11
N VAL A 297 -33.48 13.52 7.25
CA VAL A 297 -34.31 12.34 7.52
C VAL A 297 -33.43 11.12 7.69
N PHE A 298 -32.46 10.91 6.79
CA PHE A 298 -31.49 9.82 6.86
C PHE A 298 -30.75 9.80 8.21
N VAL A 299 -30.13 10.91 8.64
CA VAL A 299 -29.36 10.95 9.89
C VAL A 299 -30.25 10.80 11.13
N LEU A 300 -31.42 11.44 11.15
CA LEU A 300 -32.36 11.35 12.27
C LEU A 300 -32.86 9.90 12.46
N PHE A 301 -33.32 9.27 11.38
CA PHE A 301 -33.83 7.90 11.44
C PHE A 301 -32.72 6.87 11.61
N LEU A 302 -31.48 7.16 11.18
CA LEU A 302 -30.31 6.35 11.54
C LEU A 302 -30.04 6.39 13.05
N ALA A 303 -30.11 7.56 13.69
CA ALA A 303 -29.95 7.68 15.14
C ALA A 303 -31.04 6.91 15.91
N LEU A 304 -32.29 6.97 15.44
CA LEU A 304 -33.41 6.17 15.96
C LEU A 304 -33.21 4.66 15.74
N HIS A 305 -32.64 4.26 14.61
CA HIS A 305 -32.41 2.85 14.26
C HIS A 305 -31.39 2.19 15.19
N VAL A 306 -30.21 2.81 15.36
CA VAL A 306 -29.05 2.17 16.03
C VAL A 306 -28.87 2.56 17.50
N GLY A 307 -29.53 3.63 17.97
CA GLY A 307 -29.40 4.15 19.33
C GLY A 307 -28.12 4.98 19.56
N ASP A 308 -27.95 5.49 20.78
CA ASP A 308 -26.91 6.46 21.15
C ASP A 308 -25.47 5.93 21.00
N PHE A 309 -25.18 4.73 21.50
CA PHE A 309 -23.81 4.21 21.53
C PHE A 309 -23.29 3.83 20.13
N ILE A 310 -24.12 3.23 19.26
CA ILE A 310 -23.70 2.91 17.87
C ILE A 310 -23.63 4.20 17.04
N PHE A 311 -24.59 5.10 17.20
CA PHE A 311 -24.60 6.39 16.50
C PHE A 311 -23.35 7.22 16.83
N SER A 312 -22.81 7.07 18.05
CA SER A 312 -21.56 7.70 18.49
C SER A 312 -20.32 7.31 17.66
N ILE A 313 -20.38 6.27 16.82
CA ILE A 313 -19.30 5.93 15.87
C ILE A 313 -19.18 7.00 14.78
N ALA A 314 -20.30 7.50 14.24
CA ALA A 314 -20.33 8.50 13.17
C ALA A 314 -20.59 9.94 13.66
N ALA A 315 -20.93 10.10 14.95
CA ALA A 315 -21.36 11.37 15.53
C ALA A 315 -20.35 12.52 15.37
N GLY A 316 -19.04 12.27 15.45
CA GLY A 316 -18.00 13.31 15.36
C GLY A 316 -17.99 14.04 14.01
N GLY A 317 -18.04 13.28 12.91
CA GLY A 317 -18.12 13.85 11.56
C GLY A 317 -19.43 14.60 11.31
N ILE A 318 -20.56 14.04 11.79
CA ILE A 318 -21.88 14.68 11.71
C ILE A 318 -21.91 15.97 12.53
N PHE A 319 -21.33 15.97 13.74
CA PHE A 319 -21.28 17.14 14.62
C PHE A 319 -20.49 18.29 13.99
N LEU A 320 -19.31 18.01 13.41
CA LEU A 320 -18.53 19.00 12.68
C LEU A 320 -19.30 19.60 11.51
N PHE A 321 -20.09 18.78 10.81
CA PHE A 321 -20.96 19.27 9.75
C PHE A 321 -22.13 20.13 10.26
N ILE A 322 -22.75 19.78 11.40
CA ILE A 322 -23.79 20.62 12.04
C ILE A 322 -23.20 21.97 12.46
N LEU A 323 -22.00 21.97 13.05
CA LEU A 323 -21.29 23.20 13.42
C LEU A 323 -21.05 24.12 12.23
N ASP A 324 -20.54 23.57 11.14
CA ASP A 324 -20.32 24.29 9.88
C ASP A 324 -21.64 24.77 9.25
N ARG A 325 -22.69 23.95 9.28
CA ARG A 325 -24.01 24.33 8.77
C ARG A 325 -24.62 25.48 9.57
N PHE A 326 -24.46 25.50 10.89
CA PHE A 326 -24.96 26.57 11.76
C PHE A 326 -24.24 27.90 11.49
N LEU A 327 -22.92 27.88 11.31
CA LEU A 327 -22.17 29.08 10.92
C LEU A 327 -22.61 29.62 9.57
N ARG A 328 -22.78 28.76 8.56
CA ARG A 328 -23.30 29.16 7.24
C ARG A 328 -24.72 29.72 7.32
N PHE A 329 -25.56 29.13 8.16
CA PHE A 329 -26.90 29.68 8.43
C PHE A 329 -26.81 31.09 9.01
N CYS A 330 -25.91 31.36 9.95
CA CYS A 330 -25.72 32.71 10.48
C CYS A 330 -25.15 33.68 9.43
N GLN A 331 -24.20 33.24 8.60
CA GLN A 331 -23.58 34.04 7.53
C GLN A 331 -24.61 34.46 6.46
N SER A 332 -25.42 33.52 6.00
CA SER A 332 -26.39 33.69 4.90
C SER A 332 -27.54 34.66 5.22
N ARG A 333 -27.77 35.00 6.49
CA ARG A 333 -28.80 35.97 6.88
C ARG A 333 -28.42 37.40 6.56
N ARG A 334 -27.12 37.70 6.39
CA ARG A 334 -26.61 39.04 6.13
C ARG A 334 -26.76 39.41 4.66
N THR A 335 -27.39 40.55 4.39
CA THR A 335 -27.44 41.15 3.06
C THR A 335 -26.19 41.98 2.81
N VAL A 336 -25.64 41.89 1.61
CA VAL A 336 -24.44 42.59 1.17
C VAL A 336 -24.83 43.68 0.18
N ASN A 337 -24.26 44.87 0.35
CA ASN A 337 -24.51 45.98 -0.56
C ASN A 337 -23.76 45.76 -1.89
N VAL A 338 -24.50 45.89 -3.00
CA VAL A 338 -23.96 45.91 -4.36
C VAL A 338 -23.44 47.32 -4.66
N ILE A 339 -22.16 47.43 -5.04
CA ILE A 339 -21.50 48.69 -5.37
C ILE A 339 -21.80 49.06 -6.83
N SER A 340 -21.66 48.10 -7.75
CA SER A 340 -21.99 48.28 -9.16
C SER A 340 -22.38 46.95 -9.80
N ALA A 341 -23.23 47.04 -10.83
CA ALA A 341 -23.60 45.94 -11.70
C ALA A 341 -23.52 46.39 -13.17
N THR A 342 -22.63 45.78 -13.95
CA THR A 342 -22.33 46.21 -15.31
C THR A 342 -22.55 45.07 -16.30
N CYS A 343 -23.31 45.30 -17.37
CA CYS A 343 -23.43 44.34 -18.46
C CYS A 343 -22.34 44.58 -19.51
N LEU A 344 -21.44 43.61 -19.69
CA LEU A 344 -20.39 43.63 -20.70
C LEU A 344 -20.95 43.33 -22.10
N PRO A 345 -20.32 43.83 -23.19
CA PRO A 345 -20.79 43.64 -24.57
C PRO A 345 -20.97 42.17 -24.99
N CYS A 346 -20.18 41.27 -24.40
CA CYS A 346 -20.24 39.82 -24.61
C CYS A 346 -21.42 39.12 -23.90
N GLY A 347 -22.29 39.87 -23.22
CA GLY A 347 -23.45 39.34 -22.47
C GLY A 347 -23.11 38.81 -21.07
N THR A 348 -21.89 39.03 -20.59
CA THR A 348 -21.46 38.70 -19.21
C THR A 348 -21.81 39.85 -18.27
N VAL A 349 -22.24 39.54 -17.06
CA VAL A 349 -22.54 40.53 -16.00
C VAL A 349 -21.35 40.60 -15.04
N GLU A 350 -20.78 41.78 -14.86
CA GLU A 350 -19.86 42.08 -13.77
C GLU A 350 -20.65 42.58 -12.56
N LEU A 351 -20.46 41.95 -11.41
CA LEU A 351 -21.09 42.36 -10.15
C LEU A 351 -20.00 42.68 -9.12
N VAL A 352 -20.03 43.89 -8.58
CA VAL A 352 -19.10 44.35 -7.54
C VAL A 352 -19.83 44.48 -6.21
N VAL A 353 -19.36 43.75 -5.21
CA VAL A 353 -19.96 43.68 -3.87
C VAL A 353 -19.02 44.25 -2.80
N SER A 354 -19.60 44.79 -1.73
CA SER A 354 -18.84 45.37 -0.62
C SER A 354 -18.22 44.31 0.31
N LYS A 355 -16.96 44.52 0.73
CA LYS A 355 -16.26 43.69 1.74
C LYS A 355 -15.73 44.52 2.91
N PRO A 356 -15.62 43.93 4.12
CA PRO A 356 -14.90 44.57 5.22
C PRO A 356 -13.38 44.44 5.03
N ALA A 357 -12.60 45.35 5.63
CA ALA A 357 -11.15 45.42 5.43
C ALA A 357 -10.39 44.19 5.98
N ASN A 358 -10.92 43.56 7.03
CA ASN A 358 -10.36 42.37 7.65
C ASN A 358 -10.61 41.06 6.86
N LEU A 359 -11.41 41.10 5.78
CA LEU A 359 -11.67 39.93 4.94
C LEU A 359 -10.47 39.64 4.04
N LYS A 360 -9.71 38.60 4.36
CA LYS A 360 -8.64 38.08 3.50
C LYS A 360 -9.21 37.09 2.48
N TYR A 361 -8.71 37.08 1.26
CA TYR A 361 -9.01 36.03 0.30
C TYR A 361 -7.83 35.80 -0.64
N ASN A 362 -7.91 34.76 -1.46
CA ASN A 362 -6.91 34.41 -2.46
C ASN A 362 -7.51 34.60 -3.87
N ALA A 363 -6.68 34.89 -4.88
CA ALA A 363 -7.11 35.08 -6.27
C ALA A 363 -7.87 33.87 -6.85
N LEU A 364 -7.63 32.67 -6.33
CA LEU A 364 -8.34 31.43 -6.71
C LEU A 364 -9.60 31.15 -5.87
N SER A 365 -10.11 32.14 -5.13
CA SER A 365 -11.29 31.97 -4.28
C SER A 365 -12.59 32.09 -5.08
N PHE A 366 -13.66 31.51 -4.55
CA PHE A 366 -15.01 31.64 -5.05
C PHE A 366 -15.97 31.96 -3.90
N ILE A 367 -17.12 32.54 -4.25
CA ILE A 367 -18.19 32.89 -3.32
C ILE A 367 -19.50 32.24 -3.78
N PHE A 368 -20.41 31.95 -2.85
CA PHE A 368 -21.78 31.61 -3.21
C PHE A 368 -22.65 32.85 -3.12
N LEU A 369 -23.39 33.10 -4.19
CA LEU A 369 -24.29 34.23 -4.32
C LEU A 369 -25.73 33.76 -4.26
N GLN A 370 -26.54 34.47 -3.49
CA GLN A 370 -27.99 34.39 -3.51
C GLN A 370 -28.56 35.78 -3.78
N VAL A 371 -29.52 35.85 -4.70
CA VAL A 371 -30.25 37.08 -5.04
C VAL A 371 -31.71 36.84 -4.67
N ARG A 372 -32.20 37.54 -3.64
CA ARG A 372 -33.50 37.24 -3.01
C ARG A 372 -34.69 37.46 -3.96
N GLU A 373 -34.54 38.40 -4.89
CA GLU A 373 -35.53 38.76 -5.91
C GLU A 373 -35.68 37.68 -6.97
N LEU A 374 -34.65 36.84 -7.19
CA LEU A 374 -34.68 35.75 -8.17
C LEU A 374 -35.11 34.44 -7.53
N SER A 375 -34.50 34.06 -6.40
CA SER A 375 -34.85 32.85 -5.68
C SER A 375 -34.39 32.88 -4.22
N TRP A 376 -35.27 32.39 -3.33
CA TRP A 376 -35.06 32.36 -1.88
C TRP A 376 -34.20 31.20 -1.38
N LEU A 377 -33.98 30.18 -2.21
CA LEU A 377 -33.32 28.93 -1.80
C LEU A 377 -32.08 28.58 -2.63
N GLN A 378 -31.90 29.18 -3.82
CA GLN A 378 -30.81 28.79 -4.71
C GLN A 378 -29.56 29.63 -4.40
N TRP A 379 -28.46 28.93 -4.17
CA TRP A 379 -27.13 29.48 -3.96
C TRP A 379 -26.23 29.06 -5.13
N HIS A 380 -25.63 30.02 -5.81
CA HIS A 380 -24.81 29.77 -6.99
C HIS A 380 -23.34 30.13 -6.75
N PRO A 381 -22.38 29.23 -7.03
CA PRO A 381 -20.96 29.53 -6.87
C PRO A 381 -20.43 30.36 -8.05
N PHE A 382 -19.65 31.39 -7.74
CA PHE A 382 -18.93 32.21 -8.72
C PHE A 382 -17.49 32.47 -8.27
N SER A 383 -16.53 32.33 -9.19
CA SER A 383 -15.13 32.66 -8.93
C SER A 383 -14.96 34.16 -8.76
N VAL A 384 -14.11 34.54 -7.80
CA VAL A 384 -13.69 35.93 -7.63
C VAL A 384 -12.81 36.34 -8.81
N SER A 385 -13.06 37.52 -9.38
CA SER A 385 -12.28 38.08 -10.49
C SER A 385 -11.34 39.22 -10.07
N SER A 386 -11.52 39.80 -8.88
CA SER A 386 -10.64 40.83 -8.33
C SER A 386 -9.43 40.23 -7.59
N SER A 387 -8.32 40.97 -7.56
CA SER A 387 -7.16 40.59 -6.73
C SER A 387 -7.45 40.84 -5.25
N PRO A 388 -6.86 40.08 -4.31
CA PRO A 388 -6.97 40.37 -2.88
C PRO A 388 -6.33 41.71 -2.46
N LEU A 389 -5.48 42.28 -3.32
CA LEU A 389 -4.88 43.60 -3.15
C LEU A 389 -5.67 44.70 -3.87
N ASP A 390 -6.70 44.34 -4.63
CA ASP A 390 -7.53 45.23 -5.43
C ASP A 390 -8.61 45.87 -4.55
N GLY A 391 -8.29 47.06 -4.02
CA GLY A 391 -9.19 47.83 -3.17
C GLY A 391 -9.39 47.28 -1.75
N LYS A 392 -9.49 48.19 -0.77
CA LYS A 392 -9.76 47.82 0.63
C LYS A 392 -11.17 47.26 0.84
N TYR A 393 -12.17 47.68 0.06
CA TYR A 393 -13.60 47.52 0.41
C TYR A 393 -14.51 46.88 -0.66
N HIS A 394 -13.99 46.33 -1.75
CA HIS A 394 -14.81 45.69 -2.79
C HIS A 394 -14.28 44.33 -3.24
N VAL A 395 -15.16 43.50 -3.82
CA VAL A 395 -14.85 42.23 -4.50
C VAL A 395 -15.66 42.18 -5.80
N SER A 396 -15.04 41.81 -6.91
CA SER A 396 -15.73 41.65 -8.20
C SER A 396 -15.92 40.18 -8.57
N ILE A 397 -17.03 39.88 -9.24
CA ILE A 397 -17.31 38.59 -9.86
C ILE A 397 -17.82 38.79 -11.30
N LEU A 398 -17.47 37.85 -12.18
CA LEU A 398 -17.91 37.81 -13.58
C LEU A 398 -18.89 36.65 -13.78
N ILE A 399 -20.14 36.97 -14.17
CA ILE A 399 -21.25 36.03 -14.31
C ILE A 399 -21.63 35.90 -15.78
N LYS A 400 -21.32 34.77 -16.40
CA LYS A 400 -21.78 34.44 -17.76
C LYS A 400 -23.22 33.92 -17.74
N VAL A 401 -24.05 34.41 -18.66
CA VAL A 401 -25.42 33.93 -18.81
C VAL A 401 -25.44 32.55 -19.46
N LEU A 402 -25.84 31.53 -18.70
CA LEU A 402 -25.84 30.12 -19.12
C LEU A 402 -27.17 29.38 -18.85
N GLY A 403 -28.01 29.88 -17.95
CA GLY A 403 -29.30 29.27 -17.61
C GLY A 403 -30.35 30.30 -17.17
N GLU A 404 -31.54 29.82 -16.83
CA GLU A 404 -32.71 30.67 -16.53
C GLU A 404 -32.44 31.67 -15.40
N TRP A 405 -31.80 31.23 -14.30
CA TRP A 405 -31.47 32.10 -13.18
C TRP A 405 -30.54 33.26 -13.61
N THR A 406 -29.47 32.95 -14.35
CA THR A 406 -28.52 33.98 -14.84
C THR A 406 -29.14 34.90 -15.90
N ALA A 407 -30.09 34.40 -16.69
CA ALA A 407 -30.82 35.21 -17.66
C ALA A 407 -31.74 36.21 -16.95
N LYS A 408 -32.50 35.76 -15.94
CA LYS A 408 -33.33 36.62 -15.08
C LYS A 408 -32.50 37.66 -14.33
N LEU A 409 -31.29 37.31 -13.87
CA LEU A 409 -30.37 38.28 -13.26
C LEU A 409 -30.00 39.40 -14.24
N ARG A 410 -29.59 39.03 -15.46
CA ARG A 410 -29.25 40.00 -16.51
C ARG A 410 -30.46 40.86 -16.89
N GLU A 411 -31.63 40.27 -17.06
CA GLU A 411 -32.87 40.99 -17.34
C GLU A 411 -33.22 41.98 -16.21
N SER A 412 -33.07 41.56 -14.95
CA SER A 412 -33.32 42.43 -13.79
C SER A 412 -32.38 43.64 -13.75
N ILE A 413 -31.12 43.47 -14.17
CA ILE A 413 -30.13 44.55 -14.26
C ILE A 413 -30.44 45.48 -15.44
N LEU A 414 -30.81 44.92 -16.59
CA LEU A 414 -31.16 45.69 -17.80
C LEU A 414 -32.48 46.46 -17.66
N ASN A 415 -33.43 45.94 -16.87
CA ASN A 415 -34.74 46.52 -16.60
C ASN A 415 -34.74 47.45 -15.36
N GLY A 416 -33.58 47.73 -14.76
CA GLY A 416 -33.47 48.72 -13.68
C GLY A 416 -34.01 50.10 -14.10
N PRO A 417 -34.42 50.97 -13.15
CA PRO A 417 -35.11 52.21 -13.46
C PRO A 417 -34.26 53.07 -14.40
N LYS A 418 -34.80 53.33 -15.60
CA LYS A 418 -34.29 54.37 -16.50
C LYS A 418 -34.71 55.69 -15.89
N GLU A 419 -33.77 56.58 -15.60
CA GLU A 419 -34.10 57.95 -15.24
C GLU A 419 -34.85 58.59 -16.43
N ASP A 420 -36.13 58.90 -16.24
CA ASP A 420 -36.83 59.85 -17.12
C ASP A 420 -36.27 61.25 -16.83
N PRO A 421 -35.73 61.99 -17.84
CA PRO A 421 -35.05 63.26 -17.61
C PRO A 421 -35.95 64.45 -17.18
N GLN A 422 -37.20 64.24 -16.74
CA GLN A 422 -38.20 65.31 -16.72
C GLN A 422 -38.99 65.57 -15.42
N ILE A 423 -38.64 64.98 -14.26
CA ILE A 423 -39.31 65.37 -13.01
C ILE A 423 -38.29 65.59 -11.89
N GLU A 424 -37.72 66.80 -11.84
CA GLU A 424 -37.22 67.38 -10.60
C GLU A 424 -38.41 67.71 -9.69
N GLN A 425 -38.22 67.51 -8.38
CA GLN A 425 -39.09 67.93 -7.26
C GLN A 425 -40.16 66.93 -6.80
N GLN A 426 -39.72 65.85 -6.14
CA GLN A 426 -40.29 65.37 -4.87
C GLN A 426 -39.41 64.24 -4.29
N PRO A 427 -39.18 64.15 -2.97
CA PRO A 427 -38.36 63.09 -2.38
C PRO A 427 -39.16 61.77 -2.33
N LEU A 428 -39.16 61.05 -3.46
CA LEU A 428 -39.71 59.71 -3.58
C LEU A 428 -38.70 58.65 -3.14
N GLN A 429 -39.21 57.67 -2.40
CA GLN A 429 -38.48 56.64 -1.67
C GLN A 429 -37.57 55.76 -2.57
N PRO A 430 -36.46 55.23 -2.03
CA PRO A 430 -35.48 54.46 -2.79
C PRO A 430 -35.96 53.01 -2.97
N HIS A 431 -36.53 52.66 -4.11
CA HIS A 431 -36.95 51.27 -4.39
C HIS A 431 -36.49 50.76 -5.75
N SER A 432 -35.35 50.08 -5.75
CA SER A 432 -35.19 48.70 -6.25
C SER A 432 -33.78 48.20 -5.90
N ASN A 433 -33.50 48.07 -4.61
CA ASN A 433 -32.22 47.54 -4.13
C ASN A 433 -32.18 46.02 -4.36
N LEU A 434 -31.33 45.56 -5.30
CA LEU A 434 -31.02 44.14 -5.47
C LEU A 434 -30.41 43.59 -4.16
N SER A 435 -31.18 42.84 -3.37
CA SER A 435 -30.73 42.30 -2.09
C SER A 435 -29.93 41.02 -2.31
N VAL A 436 -28.61 41.17 -2.33
CA VAL A 436 -27.66 40.07 -2.47
C VAL A 436 -27.25 39.52 -1.10
N SER A 437 -27.12 38.20 -0.97
CA SER A 437 -26.50 37.52 0.18
C SER A 437 -25.31 36.70 -0.31
N VAL A 438 -24.22 36.68 0.46
CA VAL A 438 -22.93 36.08 0.06
C VAL A 438 -22.45 35.11 1.13
N GLU A 439 -22.08 33.88 0.74
CA GLU A 439 -21.26 32.98 1.56
C GLU A 439 -19.84 32.87 0.99
N GLY A 440 -18.86 32.69 1.88
CA GLY A 440 -17.43 32.64 1.53
C GLY A 440 -16.68 33.91 1.92
N PRO A 441 -15.46 34.13 1.40
CA PRO A 441 -14.82 33.44 0.29
C PRO A 441 -14.25 32.06 0.66
N TYR A 442 -14.40 31.12 -0.27
CA TYR A 442 -13.86 29.75 -0.18
C TYR A 442 -12.74 29.59 -1.21
N GLY A 443 -11.66 28.90 -0.85
CA GLY A 443 -10.53 28.71 -1.76
C GLY A 443 -9.34 28.10 -1.04
N HIS A 444 -8.22 27.97 -1.75
CA HIS A 444 -6.96 27.54 -1.14
C HIS A 444 -6.42 28.59 -0.17
N GLU A 445 -5.92 28.14 0.98
CA GLU A 445 -5.23 29.04 1.93
C GLU A 445 -3.88 29.49 1.40
N SER A 446 -3.19 28.60 0.68
CA SER A 446 -1.91 28.91 0.07
C SER A 446 -2.07 29.48 -1.36
N PRO A 447 -1.31 30.52 -1.73
CA PRO A 447 -1.34 31.08 -3.07
C PRO A 447 -0.43 30.27 -4.01
N TYR A 448 -0.94 29.14 -4.50
CA TYR A 448 -0.23 28.22 -5.41
C TYR A 448 0.36 28.92 -6.64
N HIS A 449 -0.34 29.92 -7.17
CA HIS A 449 0.12 30.70 -8.32
C HIS A 449 1.43 31.47 -8.05
N LEU A 450 1.82 31.66 -6.78
CA LEU A 450 3.04 32.34 -6.39
C LEU A 450 4.19 31.38 -6.03
N MET A 451 3.97 30.07 -6.10
CA MET A 451 4.97 29.05 -5.72
C MET A 451 5.92 28.66 -6.85
N TYR A 452 5.59 29.03 -8.09
CA TYR A 452 6.32 28.63 -9.30
C TYR A 452 6.85 29.85 -10.03
N GLU A 453 8.08 29.75 -10.55
CA GLU A 453 8.69 30.82 -11.36
C GLU A 453 8.08 30.85 -12.77
N ASN A 454 7.74 29.67 -13.30
CA ASN A 454 7.11 29.48 -14.60
C ASN A 454 5.69 28.93 -14.43
N LEU A 455 4.71 29.62 -15.02
CA LEU A 455 3.29 29.33 -14.85
C LEU A 455 2.59 29.18 -16.21
N ILE A 456 1.82 28.11 -16.38
CA ILE A 456 0.93 27.89 -17.52
C ILE A 456 -0.52 27.90 -17.03
N LEU A 457 -1.31 28.82 -17.55
CA LEU A 457 -2.72 29.02 -17.22
C LEU A 457 -3.59 28.62 -18.42
N VAL A 458 -4.31 27.50 -18.33
CA VAL A 458 -5.16 26.98 -19.42
C VAL A 458 -6.64 27.22 -19.13
N ALA A 459 -7.26 28.15 -19.86
CA ALA A 459 -8.64 28.58 -19.65
C ALA A 459 -9.57 28.10 -20.77
N GLY A 460 -10.80 27.72 -20.41
CA GLY A 460 -11.89 27.42 -21.37
C GLY A 460 -13.13 28.29 -21.13
N GLY A 461 -13.51 29.12 -22.10
CA GLY A 461 -14.67 30.02 -21.99
C GLY A 461 -14.53 30.99 -20.80
N ILE A 462 -15.54 31.04 -19.92
CA ILE A 462 -15.54 31.87 -18.69
C ILE A 462 -14.52 31.42 -17.65
N GLY A 463 -13.86 30.26 -17.84
CA GLY A 463 -12.77 29.81 -16.97
C GLY A 463 -11.55 30.76 -16.93
N ILE A 464 -11.55 31.82 -17.75
CA ILE A 464 -10.55 32.91 -17.69
C ILE A 464 -10.71 33.80 -16.44
N SER A 465 -11.91 33.92 -15.87
CA SER A 465 -12.19 34.80 -14.72
C SER A 465 -11.23 34.63 -13.53
N PRO A 466 -10.98 33.41 -12.99
CA PRO A 466 -10.01 33.23 -11.91
C PRO A 466 -8.56 33.55 -12.33
N PHE A 467 -8.23 33.48 -13.62
CA PHE A 467 -6.89 33.84 -14.11
C PHE A 467 -6.71 35.35 -14.23
N LEU A 468 -7.78 36.10 -14.47
CA LEU A 468 -7.75 37.56 -14.34
C LEU A 468 -7.45 37.98 -12.89
N ALA A 469 -8.03 37.28 -11.90
CA ALA A 469 -7.71 37.52 -10.50
C ALA A 469 -6.24 37.19 -10.17
N ILE A 470 -5.69 36.08 -10.69
CA ILE A 470 -4.27 35.72 -10.53
C ILE A 470 -3.38 36.80 -11.13
N LEU A 471 -3.68 37.21 -12.36
CA LEU A 471 -2.90 38.19 -13.09
C LEU A 471 -2.93 39.55 -12.38
N SER A 472 -4.12 39.98 -11.93
CA SER A 472 -4.30 41.17 -11.10
C SER A 472 -3.49 41.09 -9.79
N ASP A 473 -3.45 39.93 -9.12
CA ASP A 473 -2.68 39.77 -7.87
C ASP A 473 -1.18 39.87 -8.13
N ILE A 474 -0.69 39.26 -9.20
CA ILE A 474 0.71 39.36 -9.58
C ILE A 474 1.08 40.81 -9.94
N LEU A 475 0.29 41.49 -10.77
CA LEU A 475 0.53 42.88 -11.15
C LEU A 475 0.53 43.82 -9.94
N HIS A 476 -0.45 43.70 -9.05
CA HIS A 476 -0.50 44.48 -7.81
C HIS A 476 0.68 44.18 -6.88
N ARG A 477 1.18 42.95 -6.83
CA ARG A 477 2.38 42.61 -6.05
C ARG A 477 3.64 43.22 -6.63
N ILE A 478 3.80 43.16 -7.95
CA ILE A 478 4.91 43.79 -8.66
C ILE A 478 4.89 45.30 -8.42
N ASN A 479 3.74 45.95 -8.61
CA ASN A 479 3.58 47.39 -8.41
C ASN A 479 3.87 47.80 -6.95
N ASN A 480 3.37 47.04 -5.98
CA ASN A 480 3.60 47.28 -4.55
C ASN A 480 4.95 46.76 -4.03
N ARG A 481 5.85 46.28 -4.90
CA ARG A 481 7.16 45.69 -4.54
C ARG A 481 7.08 44.58 -3.49
N LYS A 482 6.00 43.80 -3.50
CA LYS A 482 5.81 42.61 -2.65
C LYS A 482 6.50 41.41 -3.28
N PRO A 483 6.94 40.40 -2.48
CA PRO A 483 7.56 39.20 -3.02
C PRO A 483 6.62 38.48 -3.99
N CYS A 484 7.11 38.25 -5.20
CA CYS A 484 6.42 37.58 -6.30
C CYS A 484 7.43 36.69 -7.02
N LEU A 485 7.15 35.38 -7.08
CA LEU A 485 8.02 34.40 -7.73
C LEU A 485 7.80 34.28 -9.25
N PRO A 486 6.56 34.33 -9.77
CA PRO A 486 6.29 34.19 -11.21
C PRO A 486 7.02 35.24 -12.04
N ARG A 487 7.82 34.78 -13.01
CA ARG A 487 8.53 35.62 -14.00
C ARG A 487 8.04 35.35 -15.42
N ASN A 488 7.68 34.11 -15.72
CA ASN A 488 7.17 33.72 -17.04
C ASN A 488 5.75 33.16 -16.88
N VAL A 489 4.78 33.80 -17.53
CA VAL A 489 3.37 33.39 -17.51
C VAL A 489 2.87 33.17 -18.93
N LEU A 490 2.41 31.95 -19.22
CA LEU A 490 1.73 31.59 -20.47
C LEU A 490 0.24 31.39 -20.20
N ILE A 491 -0.61 32.16 -20.87
CA ILE A 491 -2.06 31.97 -20.84
C ILE A 491 -2.50 31.31 -22.15
N VAL A 492 -3.05 30.10 -22.06
CA VAL A 492 -3.69 29.40 -23.18
C VAL A 492 -5.20 29.49 -22.99
N TRP A 493 -5.88 30.31 -23.78
CA TRP A 493 -7.32 30.53 -23.65
C TRP A 493 -8.09 30.00 -24.85
N ALA A 494 -8.98 29.03 -24.62
CA ALA A 494 -9.85 28.46 -25.64
C ALA A 494 -11.29 28.98 -25.52
N VAL A 495 -11.79 29.64 -26.56
CA VAL A 495 -13.16 30.16 -26.65
C VAL A 495 -13.92 29.55 -27.83
N LYS A 496 -15.25 29.55 -27.75
CA LYS A 496 -16.10 29.05 -28.84
C LYS A 496 -16.20 30.05 -29.98
N LYS A 497 -16.40 31.32 -29.66
CA LYS A 497 -16.66 32.44 -30.59
C LYS A 497 -15.79 33.64 -30.24
N SER A 498 -15.52 34.50 -31.21
CA SER A 498 -14.77 35.75 -31.01
C SER A 498 -15.52 36.79 -30.17
N ASP A 499 -16.85 36.68 -30.04
CA ASP A 499 -17.68 37.54 -29.17
C ASP A 499 -17.26 37.54 -27.69
N GLU A 500 -16.52 36.52 -27.25
CA GLU A 500 -16.04 36.38 -25.86
C GLU A 500 -14.71 37.11 -25.60
N LEU A 501 -13.98 37.49 -26.66
CA LEU A 501 -12.67 38.17 -26.58
C LEU A 501 -12.68 39.50 -25.79
N PRO A 502 -13.76 40.33 -25.81
CA PRO A 502 -13.83 41.55 -25.02
C PRO A 502 -13.63 41.35 -23.50
N LEU A 503 -13.81 40.13 -22.97
CA LEU A 503 -13.54 39.81 -21.56
C LEU A 503 -12.06 40.00 -21.17
N LEU A 504 -11.13 39.79 -22.11
CA LEU A 504 -9.71 40.04 -21.88
C LEU A 504 -9.41 41.55 -22.01
N HIS A 505 -10.11 42.24 -22.91
CA HIS A 505 -9.94 43.68 -23.14
C HIS A 505 -10.55 44.56 -22.04
N SER A 506 -11.51 44.06 -21.26
CA SER A 506 -12.03 44.77 -20.07
C SER A 506 -11.02 44.84 -18.93
N PHE A 507 -9.95 44.03 -18.97
CA PHE A 507 -8.90 44.04 -17.96
C PHE A 507 -7.71 44.89 -18.44
N ASP A 508 -7.66 46.16 -18.05
CA ASP A 508 -6.57 47.07 -18.43
C ASP A 508 -5.32 46.85 -17.55
N MET A 509 -4.44 45.96 -18.03
CA MET A 509 -3.18 45.63 -17.37
C MET A 509 -2.25 46.84 -17.18
N LYS A 510 -2.29 47.80 -18.10
CA LYS A 510 -1.43 49.00 -18.07
C LYS A 510 -1.91 50.00 -17.04
N SER A 511 -3.21 50.05 -16.76
CA SER A 511 -3.77 50.86 -15.66
C SER A 511 -3.29 50.38 -14.28
N ILE A 512 -3.07 49.07 -14.10
CA ILE A 512 -2.70 48.47 -12.81
C ILE A 512 -1.18 48.54 -12.55
N CYS A 513 -0.36 48.24 -13.56
CA CYS A 513 1.10 48.29 -13.44
C CYS A 513 1.75 48.70 -14.76
N PRO A 514 2.13 49.97 -14.97
CA PRO A 514 2.63 50.45 -16.27
C PRO A 514 3.98 49.85 -16.70
N PHE A 515 4.79 49.34 -15.76
CA PHE A 515 6.15 48.80 -16.01
C PHE A 515 6.22 47.25 -15.97
N PHE A 516 5.09 46.55 -16.10
CA PHE A 516 5.07 45.09 -15.92
C PHE A 516 5.90 44.32 -16.95
N SER A 517 6.03 44.87 -18.17
CA SER A 517 6.77 44.27 -19.29
C SER A 517 8.25 44.05 -19.01
N ASP A 518 8.83 44.82 -18.09
CA ASP A 518 10.26 44.79 -17.79
C ASP A 518 10.60 43.76 -16.70
N LEU A 519 9.58 43.31 -15.96
CA LEU A 519 9.71 42.45 -14.79
C LEU A 519 9.09 41.05 -14.97
N MET A 520 8.16 40.91 -15.92
CA MET A 520 7.45 39.66 -16.22
C MET A 520 7.30 39.47 -17.74
N ASN A 521 7.60 38.27 -18.22
CA ASN A 521 7.24 37.84 -19.57
C ASN A 521 5.83 37.23 -19.57
N LEU A 522 4.90 37.87 -20.28
CA LEU A 522 3.52 37.42 -20.43
C LEU A 522 3.22 37.09 -21.89
N GLU A 523 2.88 35.83 -22.14
CA GLU A 523 2.45 35.34 -23.44
C GLU A 523 0.97 34.91 -23.37
N ILE A 524 0.14 35.42 -24.28
CA ILE A 524 -1.27 35.07 -24.36
C ILE A 524 -1.54 34.39 -25.71
N GLN A 525 -1.95 33.13 -25.67
CA GLN A 525 -2.35 32.35 -26.83
C GLN A 525 -3.85 32.07 -26.78
N THR A 526 -4.61 32.71 -27.68
CA THR A 526 -6.06 32.56 -27.75
C THR A 526 -6.47 31.67 -28.92
N TYR A 527 -7.28 30.65 -28.65
CA TYR A 527 -7.79 29.69 -29.63
C TYR A 527 -9.31 29.85 -29.79
N VAL A 528 -9.75 30.29 -30.97
CA VAL A 528 -11.17 30.37 -31.33
C VAL A 528 -11.56 29.08 -32.05
N THR A 529 -12.40 28.26 -31.40
CA THR A 529 -12.59 26.86 -31.79
C THR A 529 -13.74 26.59 -32.77
N ARG A 530 -14.68 27.53 -32.98
CA ARG A 530 -15.80 27.34 -33.93
C ARG A 530 -15.77 28.27 -35.15
N GLU A 531 -15.04 29.37 -35.08
CA GLU A 531 -14.89 30.31 -36.20
C GLU A 531 -13.55 30.08 -36.88
N SER A 532 -13.57 29.95 -38.21
CA SER A 532 -12.40 29.70 -39.06
C SER A 532 -11.65 30.98 -39.43
N GLU A 533 -12.34 32.12 -39.44
CA GLU A 533 -11.81 33.43 -39.83
C GLU A 533 -12.31 34.52 -38.85
N PRO A 534 -11.57 35.64 -38.69
CA PRO A 534 -12.04 36.77 -37.90
C PRO A 534 -13.34 37.36 -38.50
N PRO A 535 -14.27 37.88 -37.68
CA PRO A 535 -15.51 38.45 -38.18
C PRO A 535 -15.23 39.65 -39.12
N LEU A 536 -15.85 39.63 -40.31
CA LEU A 536 -15.66 40.61 -41.39
C LEU A 536 -16.38 41.96 -41.17
N GLU A 537 -17.29 42.04 -40.19
CA GLU A 537 -17.96 43.29 -39.83
C GLU A 537 -17.27 43.92 -38.61
N GLY A 538 -16.75 45.14 -38.78
CA GLY A 538 -16.35 46.02 -37.68
C GLY A 538 -17.57 46.31 -36.81
N GLY A 539 -17.77 45.50 -35.77
CA GLY A 539 -18.94 45.56 -34.90
C GLY A 539 -19.08 46.92 -34.23
N LYS A 540 -20.29 47.50 -34.32
CA LYS A 540 -20.76 48.53 -33.39
C LYS A 540 -20.45 48.04 -31.96
N ILE A 541 -19.51 48.71 -31.30
CA ILE A 541 -19.26 48.50 -29.87
C ILE A 541 -20.55 48.92 -29.16
N SER A 542 -21.36 47.95 -28.75
CA SER A 542 -22.44 48.22 -27.79
C SER A 542 -21.77 48.74 -26.52
N GLN A 543 -22.06 49.98 -26.16
CA GLN A 543 -21.55 50.58 -24.92
C GLN A 543 -22.02 49.71 -23.74
N SER A 544 -21.13 49.47 -22.78
CA SER A 544 -21.49 48.79 -21.53
C SER A 544 -22.57 49.59 -20.84
N VAL A 545 -23.71 48.95 -20.54
CA VAL A 545 -24.79 49.56 -19.77
C VAL A 545 -24.51 49.29 -18.29
N SER A 546 -24.18 50.34 -17.54
CA SER A 546 -24.04 50.32 -16.08
C SER A 546 -25.34 50.80 -15.44
N SER A 547 -25.85 50.08 -14.44
CA SER A 547 -26.92 50.59 -13.58
C SER A 547 -26.39 51.09 -12.24
N PHE A 548 -27.12 52.06 -11.68
CA PHE A 548 -26.90 52.87 -10.47
C PHE A 548 -25.98 52.32 -9.37
N GLY A 549 -25.09 53.19 -8.87
CA GLY A 549 -24.43 53.03 -7.56
C GLY A 549 -25.36 53.50 -6.43
N CYS A 550 -25.59 52.66 -5.43
CA CYS A 550 -26.38 53.03 -4.26
C CYS A 550 -25.59 54.01 -3.36
N PRO A 551 -26.17 55.12 -2.86
CA PRO A 551 -25.48 55.99 -1.92
C PRO A 551 -25.11 55.22 -0.65
N VAL A 552 -23.94 55.55 -0.09
CA VAL A 552 -23.25 54.89 1.03
C VAL A 552 -24.07 54.99 2.34
N GLY A 553 -25.17 54.25 2.42
CA GLY A 553 -25.96 54.05 3.63
C GLY A 553 -25.54 52.78 4.35
N ASN A 554 -25.10 52.92 5.60
CA ASN A 554 -24.71 51.86 6.55
C ASN A 554 -24.03 50.62 5.91
N ARG A 555 -22.69 50.64 5.83
CA ARG A 555 -21.84 49.60 5.22
C ARG A 555 -22.14 48.20 5.79
N CYS A 556 -22.96 47.41 5.10
CA CYS A 556 -23.16 46.00 5.41
C CYS A 556 -22.40 45.16 4.37
N GLY A 557 -21.11 44.93 4.63
CA GLY A 557 -20.24 44.10 3.78
C GLY A 557 -20.40 42.60 4.04
N ILE A 558 -19.71 41.79 3.23
CA ILE A 558 -19.61 40.32 3.39
C ILE A 558 -19.23 39.95 4.83
N SER A 559 -19.90 38.95 5.40
CA SER A 559 -19.63 38.44 6.75
C SER A 559 -18.37 37.58 6.81
N VAL A 560 -17.54 37.78 7.83
CA VAL A 560 -16.27 37.07 8.08
C VAL A 560 -16.48 35.73 8.83
N LEU A 561 -17.73 35.34 9.10
CA LEU A 561 -18.07 34.22 9.99
C LEU A 561 -17.63 32.82 9.48
N VAL A 562 -17.42 32.68 8.17
CA VAL A 562 -17.04 31.40 7.52
C VAL A 562 -15.97 31.67 6.47
N GLY A 563 -15.05 30.72 6.30
CA GLY A 563 -13.97 30.79 5.31
C GLY A 563 -12.65 31.26 5.92
N THR A 564 -12.01 32.22 5.28
CA THR A 564 -10.75 32.89 5.68
C THR A 564 -10.90 33.87 6.87
N GLY A 565 -11.97 33.73 7.62
CA GLY A 565 -12.25 34.55 8.79
C GLY A 565 -11.29 34.34 9.95
N ASP A 566 -11.54 35.04 11.05
CA ASP A 566 -10.68 34.99 12.22
C ASP A 566 -10.60 33.57 12.81
N ASN A 567 -9.39 33.00 12.73
CA ASN A 567 -9.09 31.65 13.21
C ASN A 567 -9.35 31.49 14.71
N VAL A 568 -9.19 32.56 15.47
CA VAL A 568 -9.39 32.55 16.93
C VAL A 568 -10.87 32.40 17.25
N TRP A 569 -11.74 33.20 16.63
CA TRP A 569 -13.19 33.12 16.86
C TRP A 569 -13.80 31.81 16.37
N SER A 570 -13.40 31.35 15.18
CA SER A 570 -13.79 30.03 14.66
C SER A 570 -13.36 28.91 15.63
N GLY A 571 -12.17 29.06 16.22
CA GLY A 571 -11.66 28.11 17.19
C GLY A 571 -12.41 28.09 18.52
N ILE A 572 -12.70 29.28 19.08
CA ILE A 572 -13.51 29.42 20.30
C ILE A 572 -14.90 28.81 20.07
N TYR A 573 -15.52 29.06 18.91
CA TYR A 573 -16.81 28.49 18.56
C TYR A 573 -16.79 26.95 18.56
N LEU A 574 -15.77 26.33 17.95
CA LEU A 574 -15.63 24.87 17.95
C LEU A 574 -15.47 24.31 19.37
N VAL A 575 -14.59 24.92 20.18
CA VAL A 575 -14.30 24.46 21.55
C VAL A 575 -15.53 24.59 22.44
N VAL A 576 -16.15 25.77 22.47
CA VAL A 576 -17.32 26.05 23.31
C VAL A 576 -18.50 25.16 22.93
N SER A 577 -18.72 24.93 21.63
CA SER A 577 -19.80 24.03 21.18
C SER A 577 -19.50 22.55 21.49
N THR A 578 -18.22 22.14 21.45
CA THR A 578 -17.84 20.76 21.80
C THR A 578 -17.99 20.51 23.31
N ILE A 579 -17.54 21.46 24.14
CA ILE A 579 -17.76 21.42 25.60
C ILE A 579 -19.26 21.44 25.90
N GLY A 580 -20.02 22.30 25.22
CA GLY A 580 -21.47 22.36 25.31
C GLY A 580 -22.17 21.04 25.00
N LEU A 581 -21.66 20.26 24.02
CA LEU A 581 -22.20 18.94 23.69
C LEU A 581 -21.96 17.96 24.84
N VAL A 582 -20.72 17.88 25.34
CA VAL A 582 -20.35 16.98 26.45
C VAL A 582 -21.13 17.31 27.72
N LEU A 583 -21.29 18.60 28.03
CA LEU A 583 -22.10 19.07 29.17
C LEU A 583 -23.58 18.75 28.98
N SER A 584 -24.15 19.02 27.80
CA SER A 584 -25.57 18.75 27.52
C SER A 584 -25.91 17.27 27.65
N VAL A 585 -25.05 16.38 27.10
CA VAL A 585 -25.21 14.93 27.24
C VAL A 585 -25.04 14.50 28.70
N GLY A 586 -24.09 15.08 29.44
CA GLY A 586 -23.88 14.78 30.86
C GLY A 586 -25.07 15.17 31.74
N LEU A 587 -25.60 16.38 31.54
CA LEU A 587 -26.81 16.87 32.22
C LEU A 587 -28.01 16.00 31.90
N LEU A 588 -28.21 15.65 30.62
CA LEU A 588 -29.28 14.75 30.21
C LEU A 588 -29.15 13.38 30.90
N GLN A 589 -27.94 12.85 31.01
CA GLN A 589 -27.70 11.56 31.64
C GLN A 589 -28.01 11.58 33.15
N VAL A 590 -27.56 12.63 33.85
CA VAL A 590 -27.72 12.77 35.30
C VAL A 590 -29.15 13.13 35.71
N TYR A 591 -29.79 14.05 34.99
CA TYR A 591 -31.09 14.60 35.39
C TYR A 591 -32.30 13.96 34.70
N TYR A 592 -32.11 13.29 33.56
CA TYR A 592 -33.22 12.72 32.79
C TYR A 592 -33.10 11.20 32.56
N ILE A 593 -32.01 10.71 31.98
CA ILE A 593 -31.92 9.29 31.60
C ILE A 593 -31.81 8.38 32.82
N ASN A 594 -30.91 8.67 33.76
CA ASN A 594 -30.71 7.84 34.95
C ASN A 594 -31.89 7.90 35.93
N PRO A 595 -32.44 9.07 36.32
CA PRO A 595 -33.51 9.14 37.30
C PRO A 595 -34.83 8.52 36.80
N PHE A 596 -35.15 8.68 35.52
CA PHE A 596 -36.37 8.13 34.92
C PHE A 596 -36.19 6.72 34.35
N GLY A 597 -35.00 6.12 34.49
CA GLY A 597 -34.74 4.73 34.08
C GLY A 597 -34.97 4.46 32.58
N ILE A 598 -34.67 5.43 31.72
CA ILE A 598 -34.93 5.30 30.28
C ILE A 598 -34.04 4.21 29.69
N SER A 599 -34.65 3.12 29.24
CA SER A 599 -33.96 1.97 28.64
C SER A 599 -34.08 1.90 27.11
N SER A 600 -34.99 2.67 26.50
CA SER A 600 -35.26 2.63 25.07
C SER A 600 -34.09 3.16 24.23
N TRP A 601 -33.48 2.30 23.40
CA TRP A 601 -32.28 2.64 22.61
C TRP A 601 -32.53 3.72 21.58
N TRP A 602 -33.61 3.59 20.79
CA TRP A 602 -34.00 4.57 19.80
C TRP A 602 -34.17 5.98 20.41
N TYR A 603 -34.73 6.04 21.61
CA TYR A 603 -35.00 7.31 22.29
C TYR A 603 -33.71 7.95 22.80
N LYS A 604 -32.76 7.17 23.31
CA LYS A 604 -31.41 7.68 23.65
C LYS A 604 -30.69 8.22 22.42
N GLY A 605 -30.79 7.53 21.28
CA GLY A 605 -30.24 8.01 20.00
C GLY A 605 -30.83 9.36 19.57
N LEU A 606 -32.15 9.51 19.68
CA LEU A 606 -32.85 10.78 19.42
C LEU A 606 -32.36 11.91 20.33
N LEU A 607 -32.24 11.64 21.63
CA LEU A 607 -31.79 12.64 22.60
C LEU A 607 -30.32 13.05 22.36
N LEU A 608 -29.45 12.12 21.97
CA LEU A 608 -28.07 12.43 21.58
C LEU A 608 -28.04 13.33 20.34
N PHE A 609 -28.82 13.01 19.31
CA PHE A 609 -28.95 13.87 18.12
C PHE A 609 -29.49 15.25 18.48
N ALA A 610 -30.48 15.34 19.36
CA ALA A 610 -30.99 16.61 19.86
C ALA A 610 -29.90 17.43 20.56
N CYS A 611 -29.06 16.81 21.41
CA CYS A 611 -27.93 17.48 22.06
C CYS A 611 -26.91 18.01 21.02
N MET A 612 -26.67 17.26 19.94
CA MET A 612 -25.78 17.68 18.86
C MET A 612 -26.29 18.91 18.09
N VAL A 613 -27.60 19.09 17.99
CA VAL A 613 -28.23 20.27 17.35
C VAL A 613 -28.34 21.45 18.32
N VAL A 614 -28.73 21.18 19.58
CA VAL A 614 -28.91 22.21 20.61
C VAL A 614 -27.59 22.85 21.00
N SER A 615 -26.50 22.08 21.08
CA SER A 615 -25.22 22.63 21.54
C SER A 615 -24.68 23.78 20.67
N PRO A 616 -24.59 23.65 19.33
CA PRO A 616 -24.21 24.77 18.46
C PRO A 616 -25.15 25.97 18.55
N ILE A 617 -26.45 25.75 18.72
CA ILE A 617 -27.45 26.82 18.78
C ILE A 617 -27.29 27.64 20.07
N ILE A 618 -27.17 26.99 21.23
CA ILE A 618 -27.09 27.67 22.52
C ILE A 618 -25.67 28.17 22.77
N PHE A 619 -24.70 27.27 22.86
CA PHE A 619 -23.33 27.62 23.25
C PHE A 619 -22.59 28.28 22.09
N GLY A 620 -22.71 27.71 20.88
CA GLY A 620 -22.10 28.29 19.68
C GLY A 620 -22.75 29.61 19.26
N GLY A 621 -24.07 29.75 19.40
CA GLY A 621 -24.81 30.98 19.10
C GLY A 621 -24.37 32.17 19.95
N VAL A 622 -24.07 31.96 21.25
CA VAL A 622 -23.50 33.00 22.11
C VAL A 622 -22.14 33.47 21.58
N VAL A 623 -21.28 32.56 21.15
CA VAL A 623 -19.96 32.90 20.56
C VAL A 623 -20.14 33.69 19.26
N VAL A 624 -21.04 33.28 18.38
CA VAL A 624 -21.35 34.00 17.13
C VAL A 624 -21.89 35.40 17.40
N GLY A 625 -22.74 35.56 18.42
CA GLY A 625 -23.24 36.87 18.85
C GLY A 625 -22.11 37.79 19.32
N LEU A 626 -21.20 37.28 20.17
CA LEU A 626 -20.02 38.02 20.62
C LEU A 626 -19.06 38.36 19.48
N TRP A 627 -18.89 37.43 18.53
CA TRP A 627 -18.08 37.66 17.33
C TRP A 627 -18.65 38.81 16.49
N HIS A 628 -19.96 38.85 16.24
CA HIS A 628 -20.59 39.96 15.52
C HIS A 628 -20.50 41.31 16.25
N LEU A 629 -20.62 41.31 17.58
CA LEU A 629 -20.43 42.53 18.38
C LEU A 629 -19.00 43.06 18.28
N TRP A 630 -18.01 42.15 18.33
CA TRP A 630 -16.60 42.49 18.13
C TRP A 630 -16.35 43.04 16.72
N GLU A 631 -16.88 42.40 15.69
CA GLU A 631 -16.75 42.84 14.29
C GLU A 631 -17.30 44.26 14.10
N ARG A 632 -18.51 44.53 14.61
CA ARG A 632 -19.13 45.86 14.52
C ARG A 632 -18.31 46.94 15.22
N LYS A 633 -17.67 46.61 16.35
CA LYS A 633 -16.79 47.53 17.09
C LYS A 633 -15.49 47.79 16.31
N SER A 634 -14.86 46.76 15.78
CA SER A 634 -13.62 46.87 14.99
C SER A 634 -13.84 47.68 13.71
N SER A 635 -14.94 47.43 12.98
CA SER A 635 -15.29 48.18 11.78
C SER A 635 -15.66 49.64 12.06
N ALA A 636 -16.21 49.96 13.23
CA ALA A 636 -16.47 51.34 13.63
C ALA A 636 -15.17 52.11 13.95
N GLY A 637 -14.16 51.43 14.51
CA GLY A 637 -12.85 52.03 14.81
C GLY A 637 -12.06 52.42 13.55
N GLU A 638 -12.04 51.56 12.54
CA GLU A 638 -11.32 51.81 11.27
C GLU A 638 -11.89 53.00 10.47
N VAL A 639 -13.17 53.34 10.64
CA VAL A 639 -13.80 54.49 9.95
C VAL A 639 -13.31 55.83 10.51
N TYR A 640 -12.91 55.89 11.78
CA TYR A 640 -12.37 57.12 12.38
C TYR A 640 -10.88 57.36 12.05
N GLU A 641 -10.12 56.31 11.70
CA GLU A 641 -8.71 56.46 11.34
C GLU A 641 -8.47 56.85 9.87
N ASP A 642 -9.36 56.46 8.93
CA ASP A 642 -9.20 56.79 7.49
C ASP A 642 -9.74 58.21 7.14
N ASP A 643 -10.57 58.84 7.99
CA ASP A 643 -11.12 60.20 7.74
C ASP A 643 -10.13 61.33 8.10
N ASP A 644 -9.08 61.04 8.87
CA ASP A 644 -8.06 62.01 9.28
C ASP A 644 -6.88 62.10 8.28
N GLY A 645 -6.97 61.44 7.11
CA GLY A 645 -5.78 61.09 6.32
C GLY A 645 -5.89 61.05 4.79
N GLN A 646 -6.74 61.84 4.11
CA GLN A 646 -6.48 62.29 2.71
C GLN A 646 -7.59 63.21 2.18
N LYS A 647 -7.37 64.54 2.24
CA LYS A 647 -7.96 65.47 1.27
C LYS A 647 -7.05 65.48 0.04
N ILE A 648 -7.50 64.89 -1.07
CA ILE A 648 -6.87 65.09 -2.37
C ILE A 648 -7.71 66.11 -3.12
N ASP A 649 -7.19 67.33 -3.21
CA ASP A 649 -7.68 68.38 -4.10
C ASP A 649 -7.51 67.93 -5.56
N ILE A 650 -8.61 67.89 -6.31
CA ILE A 650 -8.57 67.73 -7.76
C ILE A 650 -8.75 69.13 -8.38
N SER A 651 -7.65 69.71 -8.84
CA SER A 651 -7.64 70.86 -9.75
C SER A 651 -7.28 70.38 -11.16
N PRO A 652 -7.94 70.85 -12.24
CA PRO A 652 -7.64 70.41 -13.60
C PRO A 652 -6.59 71.32 -14.24
N GLY A 653 -5.47 70.74 -14.70
CA GLY A 653 -4.55 71.46 -15.58
C GLY A 653 -3.16 70.85 -15.71
N ASN A 654 -2.89 70.17 -16.83
CA ASN A 654 -1.93 70.61 -17.85
C ASN A 654 -1.55 69.44 -18.79
N GLU A 655 -1.65 69.71 -20.09
CA GLU A 655 -1.14 68.86 -21.18
C GLU A 655 0.38 68.64 -21.06
N PRO A 656 0.90 67.44 -21.37
CA PRO A 656 2.32 67.27 -21.61
C PRO A 656 2.65 67.44 -23.10
N ARG A 657 3.57 68.37 -23.36
CA ARG A 657 4.25 68.58 -24.64
C ARG A 657 4.97 67.32 -25.10
N ALA A 658 4.87 67.06 -26.39
CA ALA A 658 5.63 66.03 -27.11
C ALA A 658 7.14 66.31 -27.11
N SER A 659 7.92 65.29 -26.76
CA SER A 659 9.33 65.15 -27.15
C SER A 659 9.53 63.77 -27.75
N LYS A 660 9.80 63.74 -29.05
CA LYS A 660 10.36 62.58 -29.77
C LYS A 660 11.83 62.44 -29.37
N GLU A 661 12.26 61.26 -28.98
CA GLU A 661 13.33 60.52 -29.67
C GLU A 661 13.57 59.14 -29.05
N SER A 662 14.09 58.26 -29.90
CA SER A 662 14.01 56.82 -29.91
C SER A 662 15.05 56.10 -29.06
N SER A 663 14.65 54.97 -28.47
CA SER A 663 15.48 53.76 -28.36
C SER A 663 14.54 52.56 -28.24
N GLN A 664 14.47 51.77 -29.31
CA GLN A 664 13.73 50.51 -29.38
C GLN A 664 14.48 49.44 -28.59
N ASP A 665 13.80 48.86 -27.61
CA ASP A 665 13.84 47.42 -27.31
C ASP A 665 12.55 47.10 -26.54
N TYR A 666 11.48 46.86 -27.28
CA TYR A 666 10.17 46.48 -26.73
C TYR A 666 10.13 44.97 -26.52
N VAL A 667 10.19 44.49 -25.27
CA VAL A 667 9.67 43.15 -24.94
C VAL A 667 8.14 43.25 -24.97
N ALA A 668 7.57 42.90 -26.12
CA ALA A 668 6.15 43.00 -26.40
C ALA A 668 5.36 41.91 -25.66
N THR A 669 4.23 42.28 -25.05
CA THR A 669 3.16 41.33 -24.74
C THR A 669 2.71 40.68 -26.05
N SER A 670 3.08 39.42 -26.28
CA SER A 670 2.70 38.70 -27.50
C SER A 670 1.30 38.10 -27.31
N ASN A 671 0.29 38.71 -27.92
CA ASN A 671 -1.05 38.13 -28.01
C ASN A 671 -1.24 37.47 -29.39
N THR A 672 -1.29 36.14 -29.41
CA THR A 672 -1.45 35.34 -30.63
C THR A 672 -2.85 34.77 -30.66
N ILE A 673 -3.66 35.13 -31.66
CA ILE A 673 -5.02 34.60 -31.85
C ILE A 673 -5.02 33.60 -33.01
N ARG A 674 -5.48 32.37 -32.76
CA ARG A 674 -5.60 31.28 -33.74
C ARG A 674 -7.07 30.91 -33.93
N TYR A 675 -7.54 30.91 -35.18
CA TYR A 675 -8.91 30.56 -35.56
C TYR A 675 -8.98 29.12 -36.09
N GLY A 676 -10.13 28.45 -35.90
CA GLY A 676 -10.43 27.13 -36.44
C GLY A 676 -9.65 25.95 -35.83
N GLN A 677 -8.82 26.18 -34.81
CA GLN A 677 -7.94 25.16 -34.22
C GLN A 677 -8.19 24.97 -32.73
N ARG A 678 -7.91 23.76 -32.22
CA ARG A 678 -7.86 23.48 -30.78
C ARG A 678 -6.40 23.51 -30.31
N PRO A 679 -6.13 23.86 -29.04
CA PRO A 679 -4.78 23.82 -28.50
C PRO A 679 -4.25 22.38 -28.49
N ASP A 680 -3.06 22.18 -29.06
CA ASP A 680 -2.28 20.94 -28.94
C ASP A 680 -1.36 21.05 -27.72
N PHE A 681 -1.78 20.48 -26.60
CA PHE A 681 -1.03 20.56 -25.36
C PHE A 681 0.31 19.80 -25.41
N GLY A 682 0.44 18.76 -26.24
CA GLY A 682 1.70 18.02 -26.38
C GLY A 682 2.77 18.88 -27.03
N GLU A 683 2.42 19.59 -28.11
CA GLU A 683 3.33 20.54 -28.77
C GLU A 683 3.65 21.74 -27.87
N ILE A 684 2.63 22.34 -27.24
CA ILE A 684 2.80 23.51 -26.37
C ILE A 684 3.71 23.18 -25.19
N PHE A 685 3.45 22.06 -24.48
CA PHE A 685 4.26 21.66 -23.32
C PHE A 685 5.64 21.19 -23.73
N GLY A 686 5.79 20.52 -24.88
CA GLY A 686 7.08 20.13 -25.44
C GLY A 686 7.97 21.34 -25.72
N CYS A 687 7.45 22.31 -26.49
CA CYS A 687 8.16 23.55 -26.85
C CYS A 687 8.54 24.37 -25.60
N LYS A 688 7.63 24.50 -24.62
CA LYS A 688 7.95 25.20 -23.36
C LYS A 688 8.93 24.44 -22.48
N SER A 689 8.93 23.10 -22.50
CA SER A 689 9.93 22.32 -21.76
C SER A 689 11.35 22.53 -22.30
N GLU A 690 11.51 22.66 -23.62
CA GLU A 690 12.79 23.01 -24.24
C GLU A 690 13.21 24.44 -23.92
N GLN A 691 12.26 25.39 -23.91
CA GLN A 691 12.53 26.79 -23.62
C GLN A 691 12.88 27.05 -22.14
N TRP A 692 12.16 26.43 -21.20
CA TRP A 692 12.30 26.70 -19.76
C TRP A 692 13.26 25.75 -19.05
N GLY A 693 13.66 24.64 -19.67
CA GLY A 693 14.61 23.67 -19.13
C GLY A 693 14.04 22.80 -18.00
N HIS A 694 14.92 22.16 -17.22
CA HIS A 694 14.55 21.24 -16.13
C HIS A 694 14.14 21.96 -14.84
N VAL A 695 13.01 22.66 -14.88
CA VAL A 695 12.45 23.42 -13.74
C VAL A 695 11.01 23.01 -13.44
N ASP A 696 10.58 23.19 -12.20
CA ASP A 696 9.18 22.94 -11.81
C ASP A 696 8.27 24.00 -12.45
N VAL A 697 7.30 23.55 -13.25
CA VAL A 697 6.31 24.40 -13.92
C VAL A 697 4.95 24.21 -13.25
N GLY A 698 4.31 25.31 -12.85
CA GLY A 698 2.94 25.28 -12.36
C GLY A 698 1.96 25.27 -13.54
N VAL A 699 1.11 24.25 -13.64
CA VAL A 699 0.03 24.21 -14.64
C VAL A 699 -1.31 24.29 -13.93
N ILE A 700 -2.09 25.35 -14.21
CA ILE A 700 -3.42 25.57 -13.64
C ILE A 700 -4.44 25.56 -14.78
N VAL A 701 -5.51 24.78 -14.63
CA VAL A 701 -6.54 24.62 -15.67
C VAL A 701 -7.90 25.00 -15.12
N CYS A 702 -8.65 25.85 -15.83
CA CYS A 702 -10.02 26.19 -15.49
C CYS A 702 -10.90 26.14 -16.75
N GLY A 703 -11.94 25.32 -16.74
CA GLY A 703 -12.80 25.14 -17.92
C GLY A 703 -13.60 23.83 -17.91
N PRO A 704 -14.17 23.42 -19.05
CA PRO A 704 -15.01 22.22 -19.12
C PRO A 704 -14.21 20.94 -18.78
N PRO A 705 -14.87 19.88 -18.27
CA PRO A 705 -14.19 18.65 -17.87
C PRO A 705 -13.32 18.02 -18.96
N THR A 706 -13.74 18.12 -20.23
CA THR A 706 -12.97 17.61 -21.38
C THR A 706 -11.64 18.33 -21.57
N LEU A 707 -11.57 19.62 -21.25
CA LEU A 707 -10.33 20.40 -21.31
C LEU A 707 -9.40 20.00 -20.15
N GLN A 708 -9.97 19.87 -18.95
CA GLN A 708 -9.23 19.45 -17.76
C GLN A 708 -8.63 18.05 -17.94
N THR A 709 -9.39 17.10 -18.50
CA THR A 709 -8.88 15.75 -18.78
C THR A 709 -7.80 15.76 -19.85
N SER A 710 -7.95 16.53 -20.95
CA SER A 710 -6.90 16.64 -21.97
C SER A 710 -5.58 17.15 -21.40
N VAL A 711 -5.60 18.21 -20.59
CA VAL A 711 -4.37 18.74 -19.98
C VAL A 711 -3.79 17.76 -18.95
N ALA A 712 -4.63 17.18 -18.09
CA ALA A 712 -4.19 16.21 -17.08
C ALA A 712 -3.56 14.96 -17.72
N LYS A 713 -4.05 14.55 -18.90
CA LYS A 713 -3.55 13.38 -19.64
C LYS A 713 -2.09 13.60 -20.02
N GLU A 714 -1.79 14.75 -20.60
CA GLU A 714 -0.43 15.15 -20.96
C GLU A 714 0.49 15.29 -19.73
N CYS A 715 -0.02 15.77 -18.59
CA CYS A 715 0.78 15.84 -17.37
C CYS A 715 1.06 14.45 -16.72
N SER A 716 0.17 13.47 -16.89
CA SER A 716 0.20 12.19 -16.16
C SER A 716 1.10 11.10 -16.78
N TYR A 717 1.18 11.03 -18.11
CA TYR A 717 1.78 9.87 -18.80
C TYR A 717 3.30 9.78 -18.56
N LEU A 718 3.99 10.93 -18.58
CA LEU A 718 5.44 10.99 -18.40
C LEU A 718 5.86 10.43 -17.03
N LEU A 719 5.02 10.63 -16.00
CA LEU A 719 5.30 10.08 -14.68
C LEU A 719 5.05 8.57 -14.62
N LEU A 720 3.99 8.05 -15.24
CA LEU A 720 3.71 6.62 -15.26
C LEU A 720 4.89 5.85 -15.88
N GLU A 721 5.45 6.37 -16.98
CA GLU A 721 6.65 5.80 -17.61
C GLU A 721 7.89 5.90 -16.70
N LEU A 722 8.14 7.05 -16.07
CA LEU A 722 9.26 7.23 -15.12
C LEU A 722 9.14 6.31 -13.89
N THR A 723 7.92 6.12 -13.38
CA THR A 723 7.64 5.23 -12.24
C THR A 723 7.83 3.78 -12.63
N GLY A 724 7.32 3.39 -13.80
CA GLY A 724 7.57 2.07 -14.41
C GLY A 724 9.07 1.79 -14.52
N LEU A 725 9.86 2.72 -15.05
CA LEU A 725 11.32 2.58 -15.17
C LEU A 725 11.99 2.32 -13.81
N ARG A 726 11.61 3.07 -12.77
CA ARG A 726 12.17 2.88 -11.41
C ARG A 726 11.87 1.49 -10.85
N PHE A 727 10.65 0.99 -11.01
CA PHE A 727 10.32 -0.38 -10.61
C PHE A 727 11.15 -1.41 -11.40
N GLY A 728 11.38 -1.18 -12.69
CA GLY A 728 12.25 -2.03 -13.51
C GLY A 728 13.69 -2.12 -12.99
N LEU A 729 14.29 -0.98 -12.62
CA LEU A 729 15.64 -0.92 -12.04
C LEU A 729 15.73 -1.61 -10.68
N ILE A 730 14.75 -1.42 -9.80
CA ILE A 730 14.69 -2.11 -8.50
C ILE A 730 14.54 -3.62 -8.72
N GLY A 731 13.70 -4.04 -9.68
CA GLY A 731 13.51 -5.44 -10.04
C GLY A 731 14.80 -6.10 -10.51
N LEU A 732 15.61 -5.42 -11.31
CA LEU A 732 16.93 -5.89 -11.75
C LEU A 732 17.91 -6.06 -10.57
N PHE A 733 17.89 -5.16 -9.60
CA PHE A 733 18.70 -5.29 -8.39
C PHE A 733 18.29 -6.52 -7.57
N CYS A 734 16.98 -6.74 -7.37
CA CYS A 734 16.49 -7.94 -6.70
C CYS A 734 16.87 -9.22 -7.47
N LEU A 735 16.80 -9.19 -8.80
CA LEU A 735 17.18 -10.31 -9.66
C LEU A 735 18.67 -10.68 -9.52
N ALA A 736 19.56 -9.70 -9.32
CA ALA A 736 20.99 -9.94 -9.10
C ALA A 736 21.25 -10.86 -7.90
N PHE A 737 20.46 -10.73 -6.84
CA PHE A 737 20.58 -11.57 -5.64
C PHE A 737 19.72 -12.84 -5.70
N LEU A 738 18.79 -12.96 -6.66
CA LEU A 738 17.84 -14.08 -6.72
C LEU A 738 18.51 -15.44 -6.97
N PHE A 739 19.58 -15.45 -7.76
CA PHE A 739 20.27 -16.67 -8.18
C PHE A 739 21.33 -17.16 -7.19
N LEU A 740 21.83 -16.27 -6.33
CA LEU A 740 22.89 -16.58 -5.37
C LEU A 740 22.50 -17.70 -4.38
N PRO A 741 21.30 -17.70 -3.76
CA PRO A 741 20.95 -18.72 -2.78
C PRO A 741 20.72 -20.13 -3.37
N VAL A 742 20.58 -20.24 -4.70
CA VAL A 742 20.36 -21.52 -5.42
C VAL A 742 21.67 -22.11 -5.96
N ALA A 743 22.77 -21.36 -5.86
CA ALA A 743 24.11 -21.82 -6.22
C ALA A 743 24.67 -22.75 -5.13
N ARG A 744 24.37 -24.06 -5.20
CA ARG A 744 24.60 -25.05 -4.12
C ARG A 744 26.07 -25.20 -3.74
N GLY A 745 27.00 -25.05 -4.68
CA GLY A 745 28.44 -25.13 -4.46
C GLY A 745 29.10 -23.78 -4.17
N SER A 746 28.32 -22.70 -4.05
CA SER A 746 28.85 -21.34 -3.89
C SER A 746 29.73 -21.21 -2.66
N VAL A 747 30.98 -20.78 -2.87
CA VAL A 747 31.92 -20.43 -1.80
C VAL A 747 31.38 -19.27 -0.97
N LEU A 748 30.58 -18.37 -1.57
CA LEU A 748 30.01 -17.23 -0.87
C LEU A 748 29.00 -17.65 0.20
N LEU A 749 28.18 -18.68 -0.06
CA LEU A 749 27.26 -19.21 0.96
C LEU A 749 28.02 -19.84 2.14
N ARG A 750 29.14 -20.51 1.86
CA ARG A 750 30.03 -21.08 2.88
C ARG A 750 30.74 -20.01 3.71
N LEU A 751 31.20 -18.91 3.09
CA LEU A 751 31.85 -17.80 3.80
C LEU A 751 30.91 -17.06 4.77
N ILE A 752 29.61 -17.04 4.49
CA ILE A 752 28.60 -16.38 5.33
C ILE A 752 28.01 -17.38 6.36
N ASP A 753 28.45 -18.64 6.34
CA ASP A 753 27.94 -19.72 7.20
C ASP A 753 26.40 -19.90 7.11
N ILE A 754 25.85 -19.73 5.89
CA ILE A 754 24.42 -19.95 5.64
C ILE A 754 24.25 -21.32 4.98
N PRO A 755 23.62 -22.31 5.65
CA PRO A 755 23.35 -23.60 5.04
C PRO A 755 22.37 -23.48 3.87
N PHE A 756 22.52 -24.35 2.87
CA PHE A 756 21.75 -24.33 1.63
C PHE A 756 20.22 -24.38 1.85
N GLU A 757 19.75 -25.08 2.88
CA GLU A 757 18.34 -25.16 3.25
C GLU A 757 17.76 -23.79 3.64
N HIS A 758 18.55 -22.98 4.34
CA HIS A 758 18.19 -21.62 4.71
C HIS A 758 18.29 -20.68 3.50
N ALA A 759 19.33 -20.84 2.68
CA ALA A 759 19.51 -20.08 1.44
C ALA A 759 18.29 -20.22 0.50
N THR A 760 17.76 -21.44 0.36
CA THR A 760 16.58 -21.68 -0.51
C THR A 760 15.33 -20.90 -0.05
N ARG A 761 15.16 -20.67 1.26
CA ARG A 761 14.07 -19.81 1.76
C ARG A 761 14.21 -18.35 1.32
N TYR A 762 15.44 -17.84 1.28
CA TYR A 762 15.70 -16.51 0.74
C TYR A 762 15.39 -16.42 -0.76
N HIS A 763 15.71 -17.47 -1.53
CA HIS A 763 15.33 -17.53 -2.95
C HIS A 763 13.80 -17.45 -3.14
N VAL A 764 13.02 -18.19 -2.37
CA VAL A 764 11.54 -18.17 -2.45
C VAL A 764 11.00 -16.77 -2.14
N TRP A 765 11.48 -16.14 -1.05
CA TRP A 765 11.05 -14.80 -0.66
C TRP A 765 11.43 -13.75 -1.72
N LEU A 766 12.69 -13.76 -2.15
CA LEU A 766 13.20 -12.81 -3.14
C LEU A 766 12.57 -13.02 -4.52
N GLY A 767 12.19 -14.27 -4.86
CA GLY A 767 11.48 -14.59 -6.10
C GLY A 767 10.09 -13.98 -6.15
N HIS A 768 9.33 -14.07 -5.06
CA HIS A 768 8.04 -13.38 -4.94
C HIS A 768 8.18 -11.86 -5.03
N LEU A 769 9.18 -11.27 -4.36
CA LEU A 769 9.43 -9.83 -4.42
C LEU A 769 9.80 -9.37 -5.84
N THR A 770 10.72 -10.10 -6.50
CA THR A 770 11.19 -9.78 -7.86
C THR A 770 10.04 -9.84 -8.87
N MET A 771 9.22 -10.89 -8.81
CA MET A 771 8.08 -11.04 -9.72
C MET A 771 7.00 -9.99 -9.50
N LEU A 772 6.72 -9.61 -8.25
CA LEU A 772 5.80 -8.52 -7.93
C LEU A 772 6.29 -7.19 -8.55
N ILE A 773 7.57 -6.87 -8.38
CA ILE A 773 8.16 -5.62 -8.88
C ILE A 773 8.16 -5.57 -10.41
N PHE A 774 8.53 -6.64 -11.11
CA PHE A 774 8.47 -6.68 -12.58
C PHE A 774 7.03 -6.64 -13.12
N THR A 775 6.07 -7.20 -12.39
CA THR A 775 4.65 -7.09 -12.76
C THR A 775 4.16 -5.65 -12.63
N LEU A 776 4.56 -4.92 -11.57
CA LEU A 776 4.26 -3.49 -11.42
C LEU A 776 4.92 -2.67 -12.54
N HIS A 777 6.20 -2.92 -12.84
CA HIS A 777 6.89 -2.28 -13.97
C HIS A 777 6.11 -2.43 -15.29
N GLY A 778 5.71 -3.65 -15.66
CA GLY A 778 4.91 -3.89 -16.86
C GLY A 778 3.54 -3.22 -16.81
N LEU A 779 2.87 -3.25 -15.65
CA LEU A 779 1.55 -2.63 -15.47
C LEU A 779 1.58 -1.11 -15.69
N PHE A 780 2.58 -0.39 -15.16
CA PHE A 780 2.69 1.06 -15.33
C PHE A 780 2.84 1.45 -16.81
N TYR A 781 3.67 0.73 -17.57
CA TYR A 781 3.82 0.97 -19.01
C TYR A 781 2.56 0.59 -19.81
N LEU A 782 1.92 -0.55 -19.50
CA LEU A 782 0.67 -0.94 -20.15
C LEU A 782 -0.44 0.10 -19.91
N VAL A 783 -0.54 0.64 -18.70
CA VAL A 783 -1.50 1.72 -18.38
C VAL A 783 -1.15 3.00 -19.12
N ALA A 784 0.12 3.41 -19.14
CA ALA A 784 0.57 4.61 -19.86
C ALA A 784 0.25 4.52 -21.37
N TRP A 785 0.54 3.39 -22.01
CA TRP A 785 0.28 3.18 -23.43
C TRP A 785 -1.20 3.02 -23.75
N ALA A 786 -1.99 2.42 -22.85
CA ALA A 786 -3.44 2.36 -22.96
C ALA A 786 -4.05 3.77 -22.90
N MET A 787 -3.57 4.63 -21.99
CA MET A 787 -4.00 6.02 -21.89
C MET A 787 -3.72 6.77 -23.20
N GLN A 788 -2.56 6.58 -23.83
CA GLN A 788 -2.22 7.21 -25.11
C GLN A 788 -3.00 6.65 -26.32
N GLY A 789 -3.75 5.55 -26.16
CA GLY A 789 -4.37 4.84 -27.28
C GLY A 789 -3.35 4.15 -28.21
N ARG A 790 -2.11 3.94 -27.74
CA ARG A 790 -0.99 3.35 -28.51
C ARG A 790 -0.61 1.94 -28.06
N LEU A 791 -1.35 1.37 -27.09
CA LEU A 791 -1.07 0.07 -26.46
C LEU A 791 -0.56 -1.03 -27.41
N LEU A 792 -1.33 -1.32 -28.47
CA LEU A 792 -0.99 -2.42 -29.39
C LEU A 792 0.31 -2.14 -30.17
N ARG A 793 0.55 -0.88 -30.54
CA ARG A 793 1.75 -0.45 -31.25
C ARG A 793 2.98 -0.62 -30.35
N GLU A 794 2.89 -0.15 -29.11
CA GLU A 794 4.00 -0.16 -28.15
C GLU A 794 4.35 -1.57 -27.68
N ILE A 795 3.36 -2.44 -27.43
CA ILE A 795 3.58 -3.85 -27.03
C ILE A 795 4.35 -4.63 -28.10
N LEU A 796 4.03 -4.40 -29.38
CA LEU A 796 4.64 -5.09 -30.51
C LEU A 796 5.92 -4.41 -31.00
N GLU A 797 6.33 -3.32 -30.35
CA GLU A 797 7.45 -2.52 -30.80
C GLU A 797 8.80 -3.22 -30.52
N TRP A 798 9.62 -3.33 -31.57
CA TRP A 798 10.99 -3.81 -31.51
C TRP A 798 11.94 -2.72 -32.02
N LYS A 799 12.54 -1.95 -31.11
CA LYS A 799 13.48 -0.88 -31.44
C LYS A 799 14.90 -1.40 -31.65
N ASN A 800 15.61 -0.81 -32.62
CA ASN A 800 17.03 -1.13 -32.88
C ASN A 800 17.99 -0.37 -31.95
N ILE A 801 17.53 0.73 -31.36
CA ILE A 801 18.26 1.62 -30.47
C ILE A 801 17.38 1.86 -29.24
N GLY A 802 17.89 1.55 -28.05
CA GLY A 802 17.15 1.64 -26.79
C GLY A 802 16.43 0.33 -26.41
N VAL A 803 15.58 0.43 -25.39
CA VAL A 803 14.84 -0.71 -24.80
C VAL A 803 13.80 -1.25 -25.79
N ALA A 804 13.77 -2.57 -25.98
CA ALA A 804 12.82 -3.23 -26.88
C ALA A 804 11.62 -3.81 -26.11
N ASN A 805 10.40 -3.37 -26.41
CA ASN A 805 9.21 -3.68 -25.60
C ASN A 805 8.74 -5.12 -25.76
N LEU A 806 8.69 -5.65 -26.98
CA LEU A 806 8.22 -7.02 -27.24
C LEU A 806 9.00 -8.09 -26.47
N PRO A 807 10.36 -8.07 -26.42
CA PRO A 807 11.12 -8.95 -25.55
C PRO A 807 10.76 -8.84 -24.07
N GLY A 808 10.50 -7.62 -23.57
CA GLY A 808 10.08 -7.41 -22.18
C GLY A 808 8.75 -8.07 -21.87
N VAL A 809 7.78 -8.01 -22.80
CA VAL A 809 6.48 -8.67 -22.67
C VAL A 809 6.63 -10.20 -22.66
N ILE A 810 7.45 -10.76 -23.56
CA ILE A 810 7.73 -12.20 -23.60
C ILE A 810 8.38 -12.67 -22.28
N SER A 811 9.35 -11.90 -21.77
CA SER A 811 9.97 -12.17 -20.47
C SER A 811 8.94 -12.14 -19.34
N LEU A 812 8.09 -11.11 -19.28
CA LEU A 812 7.05 -10.99 -18.24
C LEU A 812 6.06 -12.16 -18.27
N VAL A 813 5.59 -12.58 -19.45
CA VAL A 813 4.67 -13.72 -19.59
C VAL A 813 5.31 -15.02 -19.10
N ALA A 814 6.57 -15.28 -19.48
CA ALA A 814 7.31 -16.45 -19.00
C ALA A 814 7.47 -16.42 -17.47
N GLY A 815 7.82 -15.25 -16.90
CA GLY A 815 7.96 -15.08 -15.46
C GLY A 815 6.66 -15.24 -14.69
N LEU A 816 5.53 -14.72 -15.18
CA LEU A 816 4.21 -14.88 -14.57
C LEU A 816 3.79 -16.35 -14.52
N PHE A 817 4.03 -17.10 -15.60
CA PHE A 817 3.70 -18.52 -15.64
C PHE A 817 4.54 -19.32 -14.64
N MET A 818 5.85 -19.04 -14.53
CA MET A 818 6.72 -19.61 -13.50
C MET A 818 6.25 -19.26 -12.08
N TRP A 819 5.80 -18.02 -11.87
CA TRP A 819 5.40 -17.55 -10.55
C TRP A 819 4.10 -18.22 -10.09
N LEU A 820 3.11 -18.35 -10.97
CA LEU A 820 1.84 -19.04 -10.66
C LEU A 820 2.05 -20.51 -10.28
N THR A 821 2.90 -21.24 -11.00
CA THR A 821 3.16 -22.65 -10.72
C THR A 821 4.07 -22.88 -9.51
N SER A 822 4.80 -21.84 -9.06
CA SER A 822 5.62 -21.88 -7.85
C SER A 822 4.84 -21.79 -6.52
N LEU A 823 3.55 -21.42 -6.58
CA LEU A 823 2.74 -21.23 -5.38
C LEU A 823 2.58 -22.53 -4.57
N PRO A 824 2.60 -22.48 -3.21
CA PRO A 824 2.56 -23.67 -2.36
C PRO A 824 1.42 -24.67 -2.64
N PRO A 825 0.18 -24.25 -2.97
CA PRO A 825 -0.89 -25.18 -3.30
C PRO A 825 -0.58 -26.00 -4.57
N VAL A 826 -0.05 -25.35 -5.61
CA VAL A 826 0.24 -25.99 -6.91
C VAL A 826 1.43 -26.93 -6.78
N ARG A 827 2.52 -26.45 -6.15
CA ARG A 827 3.76 -27.23 -5.99
C ARG A 827 3.56 -28.50 -5.16
N LYS A 828 2.75 -28.43 -4.09
CA LYS A 828 2.46 -29.59 -3.21
C LYS A 828 1.59 -30.65 -3.89
N GLN A 829 0.71 -30.25 -4.80
CA GLN A 829 -0.17 -31.17 -5.52
C GLN A 829 0.54 -31.79 -6.74
N ASN A 830 1.26 -30.97 -7.52
CA ASN A 830 1.89 -31.37 -8.78
C ASN A 830 3.32 -30.82 -8.91
N PHE A 831 4.28 -31.48 -8.25
CA PHE A 831 5.69 -31.07 -8.28
C PHE A 831 6.30 -31.07 -9.69
N GLU A 832 5.91 -32.01 -10.55
CA GLU A 832 6.42 -32.10 -11.94
C GLU A 832 6.07 -30.86 -12.76
N LEU A 833 4.82 -30.36 -12.63
CA LEU A 833 4.38 -29.15 -13.31
C LEU A 833 5.23 -27.96 -12.88
N PHE A 834 5.46 -27.80 -11.57
CA PHE A 834 6.38 -26.80 -11.04
C PHE A 834 7.78 -26.97 -11.64
N PHE A 835 8.37 -28.16 -11.59
CA PHE A 835 9.73 -28.42 -12.05
C PHE A 835 9.96 -28.02 -13.52
N TYR A 836 9.07 -28.42 -14.43
CA TYR A 836 9.20 -28.13 -15.86
C TYR A 836 8.92 -26.65 -16.18
N THR A 837 7.87 -26.07 -15.60
CA THR A 837 7.53 -24.67 -15.86
C THR A 837 8.56 -23.72 -15.28
N HIS A 838 9.20 -24.07 -14.16
CA HIS A 838 10.25 -23.24 -13.57
C HIS A 838 11.49 -23.14 -14.49
N GLN A 839 11.74 -24.09 -15.41
CA GLN A 839 12.83 -24.00 -16.41
C GLN A 839 12.67 -22.84 -17.39
N LEU A 840 11.49 -22.24 -17.49
CA LEU A 840 11.26 -21.03 -18.29
C LEU A 840 12.08 -19.83 -17.81
N TYR A 841 12.81 -19.93 -16.68
CA TYR A 841 13.78 -18.93 -16.27
C TYR A 841 14.82 -18.63 -17.36
N ILE A 842 15.14 -19.61 -18.22
CA ILE A 842 16.04 -19.43 -19.37
C ILE A 842 15.44 -18.44 -20.36
N VAL A 843 14.16 -18.63 -20.71
CA VAL A 843 13.41 -17.73 -21.61
C VAL A 843 13.28 -16.35 -20.96
N PHE A 844 12.94 -16.31 -19.67
CA PHE A 844 12.84 -15.07 -18.90
C PHE A 844 14.13 -14.24 -18.96
N VAL A 845 15.29 -14.84 -18.62
CA VAL A 845 16.59 -14.14 -18.60
C VAL A 845 17.05 -13.75 -20.01
N LEU A 846 16.87 -14.62 -21.00
CA LEU A 846 17.27 -14.35 -22.38
C LEU A 846 16.51 -13.14 -22.95
N PHE A 847 15.18 -13.14 -22.83
CA PHE A 847 14.35 -12.05 -23.34
C PHE A 847 14.47 -10.78 -22.48
N LEU A 848 14.82 -10.90 -21.19
CA LEU A 848 15.17 -9.75 -20.36
C LEU A 848 16.48 -9.09 -20.84
N ALA A 849 17.50 -9.87 -21.22
CA ALA A 849 18.73 -9.35 -21.79
C ALA A 849 18.49 -8.62 -23.13
N LEU A 850 17.60 -9.15 -23.97
CA LEU A 850 17.16 -8.51 -25.21
C LEU A 850 16.35 -7.23 -24.97
N HIS A 851 15.55 -7.18 -23.89
CA HIS A 851 14.76 -6.02 -23.51
C HIS A 851 15.65 -4.84 -23.12
N VAL A 852 16.60 -5.03 -22.20
CA VAL A 852 17.34 -3.92 -21.57
C VAL A 852 18.72 -3.62 -22.18
N GLY A 853 19.31 -4.56 -22.93
CA GLY A 853 20.66 -4.43 -23.50
C GLY A 853 21.79 -4.62 -22.49
N ASP A 854 23.05 -4.45 -22.91
CA ASP A 854 24.26 -4.79 -22.14
C ASP A 854 24.45 -3.96 -20.88
N PHE A 855 24.34 -2.63 -20.98
CA PHE A 855 24.62 -1.71 -19.88
C PHE A 855 23.70 -1.95 -18.68
N ILE A 856 22.41 -2.08 -18.91
CA ILE A 856 21.41 -2.28 -17.85
C ILE A 856 21.42 -3.74 -17.37
N PHE A 857 21.60 -4.71 -18.26
CA PHE A 857 21.66 -6.13 -17.89
C PHE A 857 22.86 -6.45 -16.98
N SER A 858 23.95 -5.67 -17.09
CA SER A 858 25.16 -5.82 -16.26
C SER A 858 24.87 -5.74 -14.74
N ILE A 859 23.79 -5.07 -14.32
CA ILE A 859 23.35 -5.02 -12.91
C ILE A 859 23.01 -6.42 -12.38
N ALA A 860 22.32 -7.24 -13.18
CA ALA A 860 21.92 -8.59 -12.79
C ALA A 860 22.94 -9.67 -13.22
N ALA A 861 23.86 -9.34 -14.12
CA ALA A 861 24.79 -10.29 -14.74
C ALA A 861 25.67 -11.03 -13.73
N GLY A 862 26.14 -10.37 -12.67
CA GLY A 862 27.03 -10.99 -11.67
C GLY A 862 26.43 -12.21 -10.98
N GLY A 863 25.18 -12.10 -10.48
CA GLY A 863 24.50 -13.20 -9.82
C GLY A 863 24.14 -14.35 -10.79
N ILE A 864 23.72 -13.99 -12.00
CA ILE A 864 23.43 -14.96 -13.06
C ILE A 864 24.70 -15.72 -13.47
N PHE A 865 25.83 -15.02 -13.60
CA PHE A 865 27.12 -15.62 -13.94
C PHE A 865 27.56 -16.66 -12.91
N LEU A 866 27.50 -16.30 -11.61
CA LEU A 866 27.85 -17.22 -10.53
C LEU A 866 26.98 -18.47 -10.53
N PHE A 867 25.68 -18.32 -10.83
CA PHE A 867 24.78 -19.46 -10.96
C PHE A 867 25.07 -20.33 -12.19
N ILE A 868 25.41 -19.73 -13.34
CA ILE A 868 25.83 -20.47 -14.54
C ILE A 868 27.11 -21.24 -14.25
N LEU A 869 28.09 -20.60 -13.60
CA LEU A 869 29.35 -21.23 -13.20
C LEU A 869 29.10 -22.43 -12.25
N ASP A 870 28.28 -22.24 -11.22
CA ASP A 870 27.89 -23.30 -10.29
C ASP A 870 27.11 -24.44 -10.98
N ARG A 871 26.23 -24.12 -11.95
CA ARG A 871 25.54 -25.11 -12.78
C ARG A 871 26.52 -25.91 -13.66
N PHE A 872 27.52 -25.23 -14.24
CA PHE A 872 28.55 -25.88 -15.04
C PHE A 872 29.43 -26.82 -14.20
N LEU A 873 29.86 -26.37 -13.02
CA LEU A 873 30.64 -27.21 -12.09
C LEU A 873 29.85 -28.46 -11.67
N ARG A 874 28.55 -28.33 -11.36
CA ARG A 874 27.68 -29.47 -11.07
C ARG A 874 27.50 -30.41 -12.26
N PHE A 875 27.39 -29.86 -13.48
CA PHE A 875 27.35 -30.68 -14.70
C PHE A 875 28.64 -31.50 -14.87
N CYS A 876 29.80 -30.91 -14.59
CA CYS A 876 31.07 -31.65 -14.58
C CYS A 876 31.08 -32.75 -13.50
N GLN A 877 30.60 -32.45 -12.29
CA GLN A 877 30.51 -33.42 -11.20
C GLN A 877 29.55 -34.57 -11.52
N SER A 878 28.42 -34.31 -12.18
CA SER A 878 27.44 -35.34 -12.58
C SER A 878 27.96 -36.37 -13.59
N ARG A 879 29.17 -36.16 -14.13
CA ARG A 879 29.83 -37.17 -14.97
C ARG A 879 30.52 -38.26 -14.16
N ARG A 880 30.71 -38.07 -12.84
CA ARG A 880 31.23 -39.12 -11.94
C ARG A 880 30.07 -40.05 -11.55
N THR A 881 30.20 -41.32 -11.92
CA THR A 881 29.26 -42.37 -11.51
C THR A 881 29.89 -43.22 -10.40
N VAL A 882 29.05 -43.63 -9.47
CA VAL A 882 29.38 -44.50 -8.34
C VAL A 882 28.65 -45.83 -8.53
N ASN A 883 29.30 -46.93 -8.15
CA ASN A 883 28.72 -48.26 -8.25
C ASN A 883 27.85 -48.54 -7.03
N VAL A 884 26.69 -49.18 -7.25
CA VAL A 884 25.84 -49.69 -6.18
C VAL A 884 26.42 -51.03 -5.69
N ILE A 885 26.72 -51.12 -4.40
CA ILE A 885 27.28 -52.32 -3.75
C ILE A 885 26.14 -53.29 -3.39
N SER A 886 25.05 -52.78 -2.82
CA SER A 886 23.86 -53.57 -2.51
C SER A 886 22.61 -52.68 -2.45
N ALA A 887 21.45 -53.28 -2.71
CA ALA A 887 20.16 -52.61 -2.58
C ALA A 887 19.14 -53.56 -1.95
N THR A 888 18.64 -53.21 -0.76
CA THR A 888 17.73 -54.07 0.02
C THR A 888 16.38 -53.39 0.18
N CYS A 889 15.29 -54.11 -0.11
CA CYS A 889 13.93 -53.64 0.13
C CYS A 889 13.42 -54.14 1.48
N LEU A 890 13.07 -53.21 2.38
CA LEU A 890 12.51 -53.52 3.69
C LEU A 890 10.98 -53.68 3.62
N PRO A 891 10.36 -54.47 4.53
CA PRO A 891 8.91 -54.78 4.52
C PRO A 891 7.99 -53.55 4.53
N CYS A 892 8.46 -52.42 5.05
CA CYS A 892 7.70 -51.17 5.21
C CYS A 892 7.69 -50.25 3.97
N GLY A 893 8.15 -50.72 2.81
CA GLY A 893 8.26 -49.92 1.59
C GLY A 893 9.45 -48.93 1.59
N THR A 894 10.46 -49.22 2.42
CA THR A 894 11.72 -48.48 2.50
C THR A 894 12.81 -49.24 1.74
N VAL A 895 13.72 -48.53 1.09
CA VAL A 895 14.84 -49.08 0.35
C VAL A 895 16.14 -48.61 1.01
N GLU A 896 17.01 -49.56 1.33
CA GLU A 896 18.39 -49.32 1.71
C GLU A 896 19.28 -49.46 0.48
N LEU A 897 20.04 -48.43 0.16
CA LEU A 897 20.95 -48.37 -0.97
C LEU A 897 22.37 -48.13 -0.46
N VAL A 898 23.27 -49.09 -0.70
CA VAL A 898 24.68 -49.00 -0.34
C VAL A 898 25.49 -48.70 -1.60
N VAL A 899 26.21 -47.58 -1.61
CA VAL A 899 27.03 -47.13 -2.75
C VAL A 899 28.51 -47.08 -2.38
N SER A 900 29.41 -47.20 -3.36
CA SER A 900 30.85 -47.10 -3.09
C SER A 900 31.26 -45.67 -2.69
N LYS A 901 32.11 -45.55 -1.67
CA LYS A 901 32.59 -44.26 -1.16
C LYS A 901 33.74 -43.75 -2.04
N PRO A 902 33.65 -42.54 -2.61
CA PRO A 902 34.79 -41.90 -3.27
C PRO A 902 35.88 -41.58 -2.23
N ALA A 903 37.16 -41.82 -2.56
CA ALA A 903 38.29 -41.67 -1.63
C ALA A 903 38.35 -40.28 -0.95
N ASN A 904 37.96 -39.21 -1.67
CA ASN A 904 38.03 -37.83 -1.19
C ASN A 904 36.73 -37.33 -0.52
N LEU A 905 35.70 -38.20 -0.33
CA LEU A 905 34.41 -37.80 0.22
C LEU A 905 34.44 -37.73 1.76
N LYS A 906 34.52 -36.51 2.30
CA LYS A 906 34.35 -36.23 3.74
C LYS A 906 32.94 -35.75 4.02
N TYR A 907 32.17 -36.48 4.82
CA TYR A 907 30.80 -36.13 5.21
C TYR A 907 30.60 -36.26 6.72
N ASN A 908 29.54 -35.63 7.25
CA ASN A 908 29.13 -35.70 8.65
C ASN A 908 27.85 -36.55 8.78
N ALA A 909 27.51 -36.98 10.00
CA ALA A 909 26.31 -37.79 10.28
C ALA A 909 24.97 -37.10 9.91
N LEU A 910 24.95 -35.77 9.75
CA LEU A 910 23.80 -34.97 9.31
C LEU A 910 23.87 -34.54 7.83
N SER A 911 24.86 -35.05 7.09
CA SER A 911 25.02 -34.74 5.67
C SER A 911 24.02 -35.50 4.81
N PHE A 912 23.70 -34.93 3.66
CA PHE A 912 22.88 -35.54 2.63
C PHE A 912 23.55 -35.45 1.26
N LEU A 913 23.11 -36.32 0.36
CA LEU A 913 23.62 -36.47 -0.99
C LEU A 913 22.47 -36.37 -1.97
N PHE A 914 22.69 -35.74 -3.12
CA PHE A 914 21.77 -35.81 -4.24
C PHE A 914 22.13 -37.00 -5.11
N LEU A 915 21.13 -37.83 -5.40
CA LEU A 915 21.25 -38.97 -6.30
C LEU A 915 20.53 -38.69 -7.61
N GLN A 916 21.18 -39.09 -8.70
CA GLN A 916 20.59 -39.20 -10.02
C GLN A 916 20.79 -40.62 -10.57
N VAL A 917 19.70 -41.18 -11.08
CA VAL A 917 19.68 -42.48 -11.77
C VAL A 917 19.29 -42.22 -13.22
N ARG A 918 20.25 -42.35 -14.14
CA ARG A 918 20.08 -41.93 -15.54
C ARG A 918 19.04 -42.78 -16.28
N GLU A 919 18.88 -44.02 -15.86
CA GLU A 919 17.90 -44.98 -16.34
C GLU A 919 16.45 -44.55 -16.02
N LEU A 920 16.27 -43.69 -15.00
CA LEU A 920 14.96 -43.15 -14.62
C LEU A 920 14.69 -41.79 -15.24
N SER A 921 15.63 -40.86 -15.10
CA SER A 921 15.50 -39.48 -15.58
C SER A 921 16.86 -38.83 -15.77
N TRP A 922 17.03 -38.13 -16.89
CA TRP A 922 18.26 -37.39 -17.23
C TRP A 922 18.39 -36.05 -16.50
N LEU A 923 17.29 -35.53 -15.93
CA LEU A 923 17.23 -34.15 -15.41
C LEU A 923 16.93 -34.08 -13.91
N GLN A 924 16.33 -35.12 -13.32
CA GLN A 924 15.90 -35.10 -11.92
C GLN A 924 17.01 -35.56 -10.97
N TRP A 925 17.20 -34.78 -9.91
CA TRP A 925 18.12 -35.05 -8.80
C TRP A 925 17.34 -35.03 -7.49
N HIS A 926 17.48 -36.08 -6.68
CA HIS A 926 16.74 -36.22 -5.43
C HIS A 926 17.69 -36.25 -4.23
N PRO A 927 17.48 -35.43 -3.19
CA PRO A 927 18.29 -35.45 -1.98
C PRO A 927 17.90 -36.60 -1.06
N PHE A 928 18.89 -37.24 -0.46
CA PHE A 928 18.72 -38.28 0.54
C PHE A 928 19.76 -38.13 1.66
N SER A 929 19.33 -38.26 2.91
CA SER A 929 20.24 -38.27 4.07
C SER A 929 21.13 -39.51 4.04
N VAL A 930 22.38 -39.33 4.45
CA VAL A 930 23.28 -40.45 4.69
C VAL A 930 22.86 -41.15 5.99
N SER A 931 22.73 -42.48 5.98
CA SER A 931 22.35 -43.28 7.15
C SER A 931 23.54 -43.99 7.81
N SER A 932 24.70 -44.01 7.14
CA SER A 932 25.96 -44.59 7.66
C SER A 932 26.80 -43.55 8.39
N SER A 933 27.61 -44.00 9.36
CA SER A 933 28.57 -43.13 10.03
C SER A 933 29.77 -42.82 9.11
N PRO A 934 30.39 -41.63 9.23
CA PRO A 934 31.61 -41.31 8.49
C PRO A 934 32.80 -42.23 8.84
N LEU A 935 32.73 -42.93 9.98
CA LEU A 935 33.70 -43.90 10.48
C LEU A 935 33.35 -45.35 10.14
N ASP A 936 32.15 -45.59 9.64
CA ASP A 936 31.58 -46.91 9.33
C ASP A 936 31.95 -47.28 7.89
N GLY A 937 33.09 -47.97 7.72
CA GLY A 937 33.63 -48.43 6.45
C GLY A 937 34.47 -47.38 5.67
N LYS A 938 35.70 -47.78 5.28
CA LYS A 938 36.57 -46.95 4.41
C LYS A 938 36.01 -46.78 2.98
N TYR A 939 35.12 -47.66 2.52
CA TYR A 939 34.79 -47.82 1.09
C TYR A 939 33.30 -47.81 0.71
N HIS A 940 32.36 -47.61 1.64
CA HIS A 940 30.92 -47.59 1.32
C HIS A 940 30.15 -46.48 2.05
N VAL A 941 28.98 -46.10 1.51
CA VAL A 941 28.03 -45.16 2.08
C VAL A 941 26.62 -45.74 1.94
N SER A 942 25.89 -45.84 3.04
CA SER A 942 24.49 -46.31 3.07
C SER A 942 23.51 -45.15 3.07
N ILE A 943 22.43 -45.30 2.30
CA ILE A 943 21.34 -44.33 2.13
C ILE A 943 20.01 -45.05 2.31
N LEU A 944 19.15 -44.53 3.19
CA LEU A 944 17.85 -45.12 3.51
C LEU A 944 16.72 -44.17 3.11
N PHE A 945 15.83 -44.60 2.22
CA PHE A 945 14.71 -43.77 1.76
C PHE A 945 13.39 -44.54 1.60
N LYS A 946 12.27 -43.85 1.79
CA LYS A 946 10.92 -44.40 1.62
C LYS A 946 10.33 -44.03 0.28
N VAL A 947 9.55 -44.94 -0.30
CA VAL A 947 8.82 -44.70 -1.54
C VAL A 947 7.62 -43.78 -1.29
N LEU A 948 7.70 -42.54 -1.80
CA LEU A 948 6.66 -41.51 -1.61
C LEU A 948 6.14 -40.90 -2.92
N GLY A 949 6.92 -40.97 -4.02
CA GLY A 949 6.58 -40.37 -5.31
C GLY A 949 6.87 -41.29 -6.51
N LYS A 950 6.46 -40.82 -7.71
CA LYS A 950 6.60 -41.58 -8.96
C LYS A 950 8.04 -42.00 -9.24
N TRP A 951 9.00 -41.10 -9.02
CA TRP A 951 10.43 -41.40 -9.22
C TRP A 951 10.94 -42.49 -8.27
N THR A 952 10.68 -42.37 -6.96
CA THR A 952 11.09 -43.37 -5.96
C THR A 952 10.39 -44.73 -6.16
N ALA A 953 9.15 -44.71 -6.65
CA ALA A 953 8.42 -45.94 -6.95
C ALA A 953 9.04 -46.67 -8.15
N LYS A 954 9.39 -45.92 -9.20
CA LYS A 954 10.06 -46.47 -10.39
C LYS A 954 11.48 -46.97 -10.07
N LEU A 955 12.20 -46.30 -9.16
CA LEU A 955 13.49 -46.80 -8.66
C LEU A 955 13.34 -48.13 -7.93
N ARG A 956 12.38 -48.24 -7.00
CA ARG A 956 12.10 -49.49 -6.30
C ARG A 956 11.68 -50.60 -7.27
N GLU A 957 10.85 -50.29 -8.26
CA GLU A 957 10.43 -51.24 -9.29
C GLU A 957 11.63 -51.74 -10.12
N ASN A 958 12.54 -50.86 -10.53
CA ASN A 958 13.77 -51.24 -11.22
C ASN A 958 14.66 -52.16 -10.36
N ILE A 959 14.80 -51.87 -9.07
CA ILE A 959 15.55 -52.71 -8.13
C ILE A 959 14.89 -54.09 -7.97
N LEU A 960 13.56 -54.12 -7.82
CA LEU A 960 12.79 -55.37 -7.70
C LEU A 960 12.79 -56.22 -8.97
N ASN A 961 12.77 -55.58 -10.15
CA ASN A 961 12.83 -56.28 -11.42
C ASN A 961 14.23 -56.87 -11.66
N GLY A 962 15.30 -56.18 -11.22
CA GLY A 962 16.66 -56.72 -11.22
C GLY A 962 16.85 -57.93 -10.29
N LEU A 963 16.03 -58.06 -9.24
CA LEU A 963 16.02 -59.22 -8.33
C LEU A 963 15.26 -60.44 -8.90
N LYS A 964 14.42 -60.27 -9.93
CA LYS A 964 13.61 -61.35 -10.51
C LYS A 964 14.31 -62.15 -11.63
N GLU A 965 15.46 -61.68 -12.12
CA GLU A 965 16.20 -62.34 -13.20
C GLU A 965 17.10 -63.50 -12.72
N ASP A 966 17.23 -63.77 -11.42
CA ASP A 966 18.05 -64.87 -10.91
C ASP A 966 17.30 -65.75 -9.87
N PRO A 967 16.69 -66.89 -10.26
CA PRO A 967 15.91 -67.74 -9.37
C PRO A 967 16.73 -68.75 -8.54
N GLN A 968 18.07 -68.67 -8.52
CA GLN A 968 18.90 -69.58 -7.73
C GLN A 968 19.95 -68.83 -6.93
N ILE A 969 19.59 -68.34 -5.74
CA ILE A 969 20.38 -68.31 -4.50
C ILE A 969 19.44 -67.77 -3.41
N GLU A 970 18.85 -68.68 -2.64
CA GLU A 970 18.21 -68.36 -1.38
C GLU A 970 19.30 -68.54 -0.30
N GLN A 971 19.60 -67.49 0.48
CA GLN A 971 20.41 -67.47 1.71
C GLN A 971 21.94 -67.21 1.66
N GLN A 972 22.45 -66.30 0.82
CA GLN A 972 23.74 -65.59 1.06
C GLN A 972 23.72 -64.17 0.46
N PRO A 973 24.49 -63.19 0.98
CA PRO A 973 24.51 -61.83 0.44
C PRO A 973 25.14 -61.83 -0.97
N LEU A 974 24.29 -61.74 -1.99
CA LEU A 974 24.70 -61.70 -3.39
C LEU A 974 25.50 -60.41 -3.68
N GLN A 975 26.70 -60.57 -4.28
CA GLN A 975 27.35 -59.49 -5.01
C GLN A 975 26.56 -59.21 -6.29
N PRO A 976 26.21 -57.95 -6.63
CA PRO A 976 25.38 -57.69 -7.79
C PRO A 976 26.21 -57.61 -9.07
N HIS A 977 25.89 -58.49 -10.04
CA HIS A 977 26.22 -58.31 -11.45
C HIS A 977 25.21 -57.41 -12.19
N SER A 978 24.50 -56.52 -11.49
CA SER A 978 23.68 -55.48 -12.11
C SER A 978 24.43 -54.15 -12.12
N ASN A 979 24.86 -53.71 -13.31
CA ASN A 979 25.53 -52.43 -13.55
C ASN A 979 24.56 -51.23 -13.40
N LEU A 980 23.91 -51.06 -12.24
CA LEU A 980 23.15 -49.84 -11.96
C LEU A 980 24.14 -48.73 -11.56
N SER A 981 24.38 -47.79 -12.47
CA SER A 981 25.28 -46.66 -12.23
C SER A 981 24.52 -45.48 -11.65
N VAL A 982 24.93 -45.01 -10.47
CA VAL A 982 24.28 -43.87 -9.79
C VAL A 982 25.24 -42.69 -9.79
N SER A 983 24.75 -41.51 -10.19
CA SER A 983 25.52 -40.26 -10.06
C SER A 983 25.21 -39.63 -8.71
N VAL A 984 26.25 -39.21 -8.00
CA VAL A 984 26.16 -38.66 -6.64
C VAL A 984 26.70 -37.23 -6.61
N GLU A 985 25.96 -36.30 -6.02
CA GLU A 985 26.37 -34.90 -5.81
C GLU A 985 26.30 -34.57 -4.31
N GLY A 986 27.38 -34.02 -3.74
CA GLY A 986 27.50 -33.70 -2.32
C GLY A 986 28.90 -34.02 -1.75
N PRO A 987 29.09 -33.92 -0.42
CA PRO A 987 28.07 -33.87 0.62
C PRO A 987 27.58 -32.45 0.91
N TYR A 988 26.29 -32.34 1.20
CA TYR A 988 25.64 -31.10 1.63
C TYR A 988 25.15 -31.26 3.07
N GLY A 989 25.09 -30.16 3.83
CA GLY A 989 24.71 -30.17 5.24
C GLY A 989 25.59 -29.22 6.05
N HIS A 990 25.42 -29.21 7.37
CA HIS A 990 26.25 -28.38 8.23
C HIS A 990 27.68 -28.92 8.34
N GLU A 991 28.68 -28.04 8.22
CA GLU A 991 30.09 -28.41 8.35
C GLU A 991 30.44 -28.75 9.81
N SER A 992 29.74 -28.16 10.78
CA SER A 992 29.92 -28.42 12.22
C SER A 992 29.05 -29.58 12.74
N PRO A 993 29.60 -30.56 13.46
CA PRO A 993 28.84 -31.67 14.04
C PRO A 993 28.11 -31.25 15.32
N TYR A 994 26.93 -30.63 15.20
CA TYR A 994 26.15 -30.15 16.35
C TYR A 994 25.83 -31.23 17.38
N HIS A 995 25.66 -32.48 16.93
CA HIS A 995 25.39 -33.62 17.81
C HIS A 995 26.55 -33.93 18.77
N LEU A 996 27.76 -33.42 18.51
CA LEU A 996 28.93 -33.58 19.37
C LEU A 996 29.19 -32.38 20.30
N MET A 997 28.39 -31.31 20.20
CA MET A 997 28.56 -30.09 21.00
C MET A 997 27.85 -30.13 22.36
N TYR A 998 26.96 -31.11 22.58
CA TYR A 998 26.14 -31.20 23.78
C TYR A 998 26.40 -32.53 24.50
N GLU A 999 26.53 -32.48 25.83
CA GLU A 999 26.62 -33.67 26.68
C GLU A 999 25.26 -34.41 26.79
N ASN A 1000 24.16 -33.66 26.70
CA ASN A 1000 22.79 -34.15 26.76
C ASN A 1000 22.06 -33.84 25.43
N LEU A 1001 21.53 -34.88 24.78
CA LEU A 1001 20.94 -34.79 23.45
C LEU A 1001 19.52 -35.36 23.43
N ILE A 1002 18.58 -34.59 22.87
CA ILE A 1002 17.21 -35.04 22.59
C ILE A 1002 17.02 -35.08 21.06
N LEU A 1003 16.74 -36.25 20.51
CA LEU A 1003 16.51 -36.51 19.10
C LEU A 1003 15.03 -36.79 18.86
N VAL A 1004 14.31 -35.89 18.19
CA VAL A 1004 12.86 -36.04 17.93
C VAL A 1004 12.60 -36.34 16.46
N ALA A 1005 12.16 -37.57 16.15
CA ALA A 1005 11.94 -38.04 14.79
C ALA A 1005 10.46 -38.25 14.47
N GLY A 1006 10.05 -37.91 13.24
CA GLY A 1006 8.72 -38.23 12.70
C GLY A 1006 8.80 -39.09 11.45
N GLY A 1007 8.22 -40.30 11.47
CA GLY A 1007 8.27 -41.24 10.36
C GLY A 1007 9.72 -41.58 9.95
N ILE A 1008 10.05 -41.38 8.66
CA ILE A 1008 11.41 -41.61 8.12
C ILE A 1008 12.48 -40.63 8.63
N GLY A 1009 12.09 -39.58 9.36
CA GLY A 1009 13.04 -38.63 9.97
C GLY A 1009 14.00 -39.27 10.98
N ILE A 1010 13.85 -40.56 11.27
CA ILE A 1010 14.78 -41.35 12.08
C ILE A 1010 16.09 -41.67 11.34
N SER A 1011 16.10 -41.73 10.00
CA SER A 1011 17.29 -42.07 9.21
C SER A 1011 18.55 -41.26 9.55
N PRO A 1012 18.52 -39.91 9.61
CA PRO A 1012 19.70 -39.13 10.00
C PRO A 1012 20.12 -39.35 11.46
N PHE A 1013 19.21 -39.79 12.34
CA PHE A 1013 19.55 -40.09 13.73
C PHE A 1013 20.23 -41.43 13.90
N LEU A 1014 19.96 -42.41 13.02
CA LEU A 1014 20.73 -43.65 12.94
C LEU A 1014 22.21 -43.36 12.57
N ALA A 1015 22.46 -42.40 11.67
CA ALA A 1015 23.81 -41.97 11.35
C ALA A 1015 24.52 -41.28 12.54
N ILE A 1016 23.80 -40.43 13.29
CA ILE A 1016 24.32 -39.81 14.53
C ILE A 1016 24.69 -40.89 15.55
N LEU A 1017 23.80 -41.86 15.75
CA LEU A 1017 23.99 -42.94 16.70
C LEU A 1017 25.17 -43.83 16.30
N SER A 1018 25.28 -44.18 15.01
CA SER A 1018 26.43 -44.92 14.47
C SER A 1018 27.74 -44.15 14.65
N ASP A 1019 27.75 -42.82 14.45
CA ASP A 1019 28.97 -41.99 14.61
C ASP A 1019 29.42 -41.94 16.07
N ILE A 1020 28.47 -41.77 17.00
CA ILE A 1020 28.74 -41.82 18.45
C ILE A 1020 29.31 -43.17 18.85
N LEU A 1021 28.67 -44.29 18.47
CA LEU A 1021 29.11 -45.64 18.83
C LEU A 1021 30.50 -45.96 18.27
N HIS A 1022 30.77 -45.60 17.01
CA HIS A 1022 32.09 -45.78 16.41
C HIS A 1022 33.16 -44.92 17.08
N ARG A 1023 32.84 -43.70 17.54
CA ARG A 1023 33.80 -42.86 18.27
C ARG A 1023 34.14 -43.45 19.63
N ILE A 1024 33.14 -43.96 20.35
CA ILE A 1024 33.32 -44.65 21.63
C ILE A 1024 34.20 -45.90 21.42
N ASN A 1025 33.87 -46.74 20.44
CA ASN A 1025 34.62 -47.96 20.15
C ASN A 1025 36.08 -47.69 19.75
N ASN A 1026 36.31 -46.63 18.96
CA ASN A 1026 37.65 -46.23 18.50
C ASN A 1026 38.40 -45.28 19.47
N ARG A 1027 37.91 -45.07 20.70
CA ARG A 1027 38.47 -44.14 21.70
C ARG A 1027 38.70 -42.71 21.19
N LYS A 1028 37.84 -42.23 20.30
CA LYS A 1028 37.84 -40.83 19.82
C LYS A 1028 37.03 -39.94 20.77
N PRO A 1029 37.35 -38.63 20.87
CA PRO A 1029 36.59 -37.72 21.72
C PRO A 1029 35.12 -37.68 21.33
N CYS A 1030 34.26 -37.92 22.32
CA CYS A 1030 32.80 -37.95 22.22
C CYS A 1030 32.24 -37.27 23.47
N LEU A 1031 31.47 -36.20 23.29
CA LEU A 1031 30.88 -35.43 24.39
C LEU A 1031 29.51 -35.99 24.85
N PRO A 1032 28.62 -36.47 23.98
CA PRO A 1032 27.31 -36.98 24.40
C PRO A 1032 27.43 -38.14 25.38
N ARG A 1033 26.78 -38.01 26.54
CA ARG A 1033 26.67 -39.07 27.58
C ARG A 1033 25.24 -39.53 27.80
N ASN A 1034 24.26 -38.64 27.60
CA ASN A 1034 22.84 -38.94 27.71
C ASN A 1034 22.14 -38.64 26.38
N VAL A 1035 21.53 -39.65 25.77
CA VAL A 1035 20.80 -39.52 24.50
C VAL A 1035 19.37 -40.03 24.67
N LEU A 1036 18.40 -39.15 24.44
CA LEU A 1036 16.97 -39.47 24.40
C LEU A 1036 16.47 -39.43 22.96
N ILE A 1037 15.95 -40.54 22.44
CA ILE A 1037 15.30 -40.60 21.13
C ILE A 1037 13.79 -40.66 21.32
N VAL A 1038 13.07 -39.64 20.84
CA VAL A 1038 11.60 -39.61 20.79
C VAL A 1038 11.18 -39.82 19.34
N TRP A 1039 10.63 -40.99 19.02
CA TRP A 1039 10.26 -41.34 17.65
C TRP A 1039 8.74 -41.49 17.52
N ALA A 1040 8.13 -40.69 16.65
CA ALA A 1040 6.69 -40.75 16.36
C ALA A 1040 6.44 -41.34 14.97
N VAL A 1041 5.75 -42.48 14.92
CA VAL A 1041 5.37 -43.18 13.69
C VAL A 1041 3.85 -43.26 13.55
N LYS A 1042 3.38 -43.43 12.30
CA LYS A 1042 1.94 -43.56 12.04
C LYS A 1042 1.43 -44.98 12.28
N LYS A 1043 2.23 -46.00 11.94
CA LYS A 1043 1.87 -47.42 12.00
C LYS A 1043 3.01 -48.25 12.59
N SER A 1044 2.72 -49.40 13.18
CA SER A 1044 3.72 -50.34 13.72
C SER A 1044 4.61 -50.95 12.63
N ASP A 1045 4.16 -50.97 11.37
CA ASP A 1045 4.93 -51.48 10.23
C ASP A 1045 6.28 -50.77 10.03
N GLU A 1046 6.46 -49.57 10.59
CA GLU A 1046 7.69 -48.79 10.48
C GLU A 1046 8.73 -49.15 11.56
N LEU A 1047 8.35 -49.87 12.63
CA LEU A 1047 9.21 -50.25 13.76
C LEU A 1047 10.45 -51.09 13.37
N PRO A 1048 10.40 -52.01 12.38
CA PRO A 1048 11.58 -52.78 11.96
C PRO A 1048 12.77 -51.93 11.49
N LEU A 1049 12.57 -50.64 11.13
CA LEU A 1049 13.65 -49.72 10.75
C LEU A 1049 14.66 -49.45 11.88
N LEU A 1050 14.21 -49.51 13.14
CA LEU A 1050 15.11 -49.38 14.29
C LEU A 1050 15.74 -50.74 14.63
N HIS A 1051 15.03 -51.85 14.41
CA HIS A 1051 15.53 -53.21 14.64
C HIS A 1051 16.57 -53.66 13.62
N SER A 1052 16.61 -53.06 12.42
CA SER A 1052 17.67 -53.32 11.43
C SER A 1052 19.02 -52.72 11.81
N PHE A 1053 19.08 -51.85 12.82
CA PHE A 1053 20.31 -51.22 13.30
C PHE A 1053 20.84 -51.95 14.55
N ASP A 1054 21.82 -52.85 14.37
CA ASP A 1054 22.38 -53.65 15.47
C ASP A 1054 23.47 -52.87 16.24
N MET A 1055 23.04 -52.19 17.31
CA MET A 1055 23.91 -51.39 18.17
C MET A 1055 24.98 -52.23 18.90
N LYS A 1056 24.68 -53.49 19.22
CA LYS A 1056 25.60 -54.39 19.94
C LYS A 1056 26.70 -54.92 19.03
N SER A 1057 26.41 -55.07 17.74
CA SER A 1057 27.43 -55.43 16.74
C SER A 1057 28.52 -54.35 16.58
N ILE A 1058 28.15 -53.07 16.75
CA ILE A 1058 29.06 -51.93 16.52
C ILE A 1058 29.93 -51.62 17.75
N CYS A 1059 29.36 -51.64 18.96
CA CYS A 1059 30.09 -51.40 20.20
C CYS A 1059 29.53 -52.26 21.34
N PRO A 1060 30.15 -53.39 21.70
CA PRO A 1060 29.60 -54.33 22.68
C PRO A 1060 29.43 -53.77 24.10
N PHE A 1061 30.20 -52.74 24.47
CA PHE A 1061 30.26 -52.15 25.82
C PHE A 1061 29.57 -50.77 25.92
N PHE A 1062 28.77 -50.36 24.92
CA PHE A 1062 28.19 -49.02 24.89
C PHE A 1062 27.31 -48.70 26.11
N SER A 1063 26.65 -49.70 26.68
CA SER A 1063 25.78 -49.58 27.86
C SER A 1063 26.53 -49.20 29.15
N GLU A 1064 27.86 -49.34 29.17
CA GLU A 1064 28.71 -48.93 30.29
C GLU A 1064 29.19 -47.47 30.17
N LEU A 1065 29.08 -46.87 28.98
CA LEU A 1065 29.71 -45.58 28.63
C LEU A 1065 28.69 -44.49 28.24
N MET A 1066 27.47 -44.86 27.88
CA MET A 1066 26.40 -43.95 27.47
C MET A 1066 25.04 -44.41 27.98
N ASN A 1067 24.22 -43.46 28.44
CA ASN A 1067 22.81 -43.69 28.75
C ASN A 1067 21.96 -43.39 27.50
N LEU A 1068 21.30 -44.42 26.97
CA LEU A 1068 20.43 -44.34 25.80
C LEU A 1068 19.00 -44.72 26.16
N GLU A 1069 18.08 -43.78 25.98
CA GLU A 1069 16.64 -43.96 26.19
C GLU A 1069 15.90 -43.81 24.85
N ILE A 1070 15.08 -44.80 24.49
CA ILE A 1070 14.27 -44.77 23.26
C ILE A 1070 12.79 -44.81 23.63
N GLN A 1071 12.06 -43.77 23.23
CA GLN A 1071 10.61 -43.65 23.41
C GLN A 1071 9.93 -43.61 22.03
N THR A 1072 9.21 -44.68 21.70
CA THR A 1072 8.51 -44.80 20.42
C THR A 1072 7.01 -44.63 20.60
N TYR A 1073 6.39 -43.76 19.79
CA TYR A 1073 4.96 -43.42 19.82
C TYR A 1073 4.30 -43.80 18.50
N VAL A 1074 3.40 -44.79 18.54
CA VAL A 1074 2.57 -45.20 17.40
C VAL A 1074 1.25 -44.43 17.47
N THR A 1075 1.05 -43.52 16.51
CA THR A 1075 0.02 -42.46 16.63
C THR A 1075 -1.35 -42.81 16.04
N ARG A 1076 -1.48 -43.88 15.23
CA ARG A 1076 -2.73 -44.24 14.55
C ARG A 1076 -3.34 -45.58 14.99
N GLU A 1077 -2.54 -46.47 15.57
CA GLU A 1077 -2.98 -47.78 16.05
C GLU A 1077 -3.10 -47.76 17.58
N SER A 1078 -4.19 -48.31 18.10
CA SER A 1078 -4.50 -48.33 19.54
C SER A 1078 -3.93 -49.54 20.28
N GLU A 1079 -3.64 -50.65 19.57
CA GLU A 1079 -3.13 -51.91 20.11
C GLU A 1079 -2.04 -52.50 19.19
N PRO A 1080 -1.10 -53.32 19.70
CA PRO A 1080 -0.13 -54.04 18.87
C PRO A 1080 -0.86 -55.03 17.93
N PRO A 1081 -0.39 -55.22 16.68
CA PRO A 1081 -1.03 -56.15 15.75
C PRO A 1081 -0.95 -57.59 16.28
N LEU A 1082 -2.08 -58.32 16.24
CA LEU A 1082 -2.13 -59.77 16.41
C LEU A 1082 -1.50 -60.43 15.19
N GLU A 1083 -0.59 -61.40 15.40
CA GLU A 1083 0.00 -62.19 14.32
C GLU A 1083 -1.08 -62.97 13.55
N GLU A 1084 -1.32 -62.60 12.29
CA GLU A 1084 -2.00 -63.46 11.32
C GLU A 1084 -1.25 -63.45 9.99
N GLY A 1085 -1.11 -64.65 9.42
CA GLY A 1085 -0.24 -64.98 8.32
C GLY A 1085 -0.69 -64.52 6.93
N ASN A 1086 0.28 -64.64 6.01
CA ASN A 1086 0.23 -64.58 4.56
C ASN A 1086 -1.16 -64.42 3.89
N ILE A 1087 -1.35 -63.29 3.21
CA ILE A 1087 -2.26 -63.21 2.06
C ILE A 1087 -1.52 -62.59 0.88
N SER A 1088 -1.23 -63.44 -0.11
CA SER A 1088 -0.87 -63.09 -1.47
C SER A 1088 -2.06 -62.47 -2.20
N GLN A 1089 -1.90 -61.30 -2.83
CA GLN A 1089 -2.78 -60.90 -3.93
C GLN A 1089 -2.02 -60.22 -5.07
N SER A 1090 -2.19 -60.84 -6.24
CA SER A 1090 -1.80 -60.44 -7.58
C SER A 1090 -2.61 -59.24 -8.10
N VAL A 1091 -1.98 -58.33 -8.85
CA VAL A 1091 -2.69 -57.50 -9.84
C VAL A 1091 -1.89 -57.44 -11.14
N SER A 1092 -2.64 -57.69 -12.22
CA SER A 1092 -2.29 -57.88 -13.62
C SER A 1092 -1.66 -56.67 -14.32
N SER A 1093 -0.78 -57.00 -15.27
CA SER A 1093 -0.20 -56.10 -16.26
C SER A 1093 -1.21 -55.68 -17.34
N PHE A 1094 -1.10 -54.43 -17.80
CA PHE A 1094 -1.55 -54.01 -19.13
C PHE A 1094 -0.32 -53.51 -19.89
N ARG A 1095 -0.15 -54.02 -21.11
CA ARG A 1095 0.92 -53.70 -22.07
C ARG A 1095 0.26 -53.09 -23.30
N CYS A 1096 0.86 -52.04 -23.89
CA CYS A 1096 0.75 -51.68 -25.32
C CYS A 1096 1.77 -50.56 -25.68
N PRO A 1097 2.09 -50.33 -26.97
CA PRO A 1097 3.39 -50.69 -27.53
C PRO A 1097 4.31 -49.49 -27.86
N VAL A 1098 5.60 -49.79 -27.95
CA VAL A 1098 6.63 -48.89 -28.49
C VAL A 1098 6.70 -49.06 -30.01
N GLY A 1099 6.60 -47.96 -30.75
CA GLY A 1099 6.76 -47.88 -32.19
C GLY A 1099 7.47 -46.61 -32.63
N ASN A 1100 8.77 -46.79 -32.93
CA ASN A 1100 9.69 -46.11 -33.85
C ASN A 1100 9.88 -44.58 -33.99
N ARG A 1101 11.17 -44.31 -34.24
CA ARG A 1101 11.91 -43.07 -34.50
C ARG A 1101 11.49 -42.34 -35.80
N CYS A 1102 11.72 -41.03 -35.81
CA CYS A 1102 12.30 -40.31 -36.96
C CYS A 1102 13.24 -39.22 -36.43
N GLY A 1103 14.45 -39.14 -37.01
CA GLY A 1103 15.48 -38.16 -36.64
C GLY A 1103 15.38 -36.87 -37.46
N ILE A 1104 16.08 -35.83 -37.01
CA ILE A 1104 16.40 -34.65 -37.83
C ILE A 1104 17.86 -34.23 -37.54
N SER A 1105 18.57 -34.06 -38.65
CA SER A 1105 19.95 -33.62 -38.83
C SER A 1105 20.18 -32.17 -38.41
N VAL A 1106 21.37 -31.87 -37.87
CA VAL A 1106 21.84 -30.49 -37.61
C VAL A 1106 22.61 -30.00 -38.83
N LEU A 1107 22.13 -28.93 -39.45
CA LEU A 1107 22.86 -28.15 -40.45
C LEU A 1107 23.58 -26.99 -39.75
N VAL A 1108 24.89 -26.88 -39.98
CA VAL A 1108 25.74 -25.77 -39.52
C VAL A 1108 25.62 -24.61 -40.50
N TYR A 1109 25.35 -23.40 -40.00
CA TYR A 1109 25.61 -22.15 -40.75
C TYR A 1109 26.62 -21.30 -39.98
N TYR A 1110 27.71 -20.97 -40.67
CA TYR A 1110 28.70 -19.97 -40.31
C TYR A 1110 28.16 -18.57 -40.64
N ILE A 1111 28.35 -17.59 -39.76
CA ILE A 1111 28.27 -16.16 -40.12
C ILE A 1111 29.48 -15.41 -39.58
N ASN A 1112 30.04 -14.63 -40.49
CA ASN A 1112 31.25 -13.78 -40.48
C ASN A 1112 31.10 -12.58 -39.50
N PRO A 1113 32.17 -12.10 -38.84
CA PRO A 1113 32.09 -10.97 -37.91
C PRO A 1113 32.51 -9.67 -38.60
N PHE A 1114 31.63 -8.66 -38.75
CA PHE A 1114 32.01 -7.24 -38.73
C PHE A 1114 30.77 -6.33 -38.69
N SER A 1115 30.83 -5.31 -37.80
CA SER A 1115 29.93 -4.14 -37.65
C SER A 1115 28.48 -4.40 -37.22
N ILE A 1116 28.20 -4.36 -35.90
CA ILE A 1116 26.82 -4.37 -35.39
C ILE A 1116 26.61 -3.20 -34.40
N SER A 1117 25.75 -2.25 -34.79
CA SER A 1117 25.40 -1.04 -34.02
C SER A 1117 24.15 -1.21 -33.14
N SER A 1118 23.54 -2.39 -33.10
CA SER A 1118 22.22 -2.58 -32.46
C SER A 1118 22.30 -2.92 -30.96
N TRP A 1119 21.47 -2.24 -30.16
CA TRP A 1119 21.48 -2.26 -28.69
C TRP A 1119 21.15 -3.64 -28.08
N TRP A 1120 20.12 -4.33 -28.60
CA TRP A 1120 19.69 -5.64 -28.08
C TRP A 1120 20.71 -6.75 -28.35
N TYR A 1121 21.49 -6.64 -29.44
CA TYR A 1121 22.53 -7.62 -29.78
C TYR A 1121 23.65 -7.66 -28.74
N LYS A 1122 24.00 -6.51 -28.15
CA LYS A 1122 25.02 -6.44 -27.09
C LYS A 1122 24.60 -7.19 -25.83
N GLY A 1123 23.32 -7.09 -25.44
CA GLY A 1123 22.77 -7.86 -24.31
C GLY A 1123 22.79 -9.37 -24.56
N LEU A 1124 22.43 -9.79 -25.78
CA LEU A 1124 22.52 -11.20 -26.21
C LEU A 1124 23.96 -11.72 -26.21
N LEU A 1125 24.91 -10.91 -26.73
CA LEU A 1125 26.33 -11.25 -26.76
C LEU A 1125 26.90 -11.41 -25.35
N LEU A 1126 26.55 -10.50 -24.43
CA LEU A 1126 26.96 -10.59 -23.03
C LEU A 1126 26.45 -11.88 -22.37
N PHE A 1127 25.17 -12.23 -22.56
CA PHE A 1127 24.61 -13.48 -22.07
C PHE A 1127 25.30 -14.71 -22.70
N ALA A 1128 25.56 -14.69 -24.01
CA ALA A 1128 26.28 -15.75 -24.69
C ALA A 1128 27.72 -15.92 -24.14
N CYS A 1129 28.44 -14.82 -23.90
CA CYS A 1129 29.76 -14.84 -23.27
C CYS A 1129 29.72 -15.45 -21.86
N MET A 1130 28.70 -15.14 -21.06
CA MET A 1130 28.51 -15.71 -19.72
C MET A 1130 28.30 -17.23 -19.74
N VAL A 1131 27.66 -17.77 -20.78
CA VAL A 1131 27.45 -19.22 -20.93
C VAL A 1131 28.69 -19.91 -21.49
N VAL A 1132 29.35 -19.31 -22.49
CA VAL A 1132 30.50 -19.91 -23.19
C VAL A 1132 31.78 -19.86 -22.36
N SER A 1133 32.01 -18.80 -21.57
CA SER A 1133 33.23 -18.62 -20.80
C SER A 1133 33.50 -19.77 -19.79
N PRO A 1134 32.53 -20.21 -18.96
CA PRO A 1134 32.72 -21.37 -18.08
C PRO A 1134 32.99 -22.67 -18.84
N ILE A 1135 32.39 -22.86 -20.02
CA ILE A 1135 32.57 -24.08 -20.82
C ILE A 1135 34.01 -24.17 -21.34
N ILE A 1136 34.54 -23.09 -21.90
CA ILE A 1136 35.89 -23.07 -22.50
C ILE A 1136 36.97 -23.10 -21.40
N PHE A 1137 36.93 -22.15 -20.47
CA PHE A 1137 37.99 -22.00 -19.47
C PHE A 1137 37.81 -22.96 -18.29
N GLY A 1138 36.57 -23.11 -17.80
CA GLY A 1138 36.27 -24.03 -16.71
C GLY A 1138 36.50 -25.49 -17.08
N GLY A 1139 36.23 -25.89 -18.34
CA GLY A 1139 36.52 -27.23 -18.83
C GLY A 1139 38.01 -27.60 -18.75
N VAL A 1140 38.90 -26.66 -19.11
CA VAL A 1140 40.36 -26.84 -19.00
C VAL A 1140 40.80 -26.97 -17.54
N VAL A 1141 40.32 -26.08 -16.66
CA VAL A 1141 40.66 -26.09 -15.23
C VAL A 1141 40.17 -27.36 -14.55
N VAL A 1142 38.93 -27.81 -14.83
CA VAL A 1142 38.38 -29.06 -14.30
C VAL A 1142 39.16 -30.27 -14.82
N GLY A 1143 39.58 -30.26 -16.08
CA GLY A 1143 40.46 -31.30 -16.65
C GLY A 1143 41.80 -31.40 -15.92
N LEU A 1144 42.45 -30.26 -15.66
CA LEU A 1144 43.69 -30.18 -14.89
C LEU A 1144 43.48 -30.61 -13.43
N TRP A 1145 42.36 -30.22 -12.82
CA TRP A 1145 41.98 -30.64 -11.46
C TRP A 1145 41.82 -32.16 -11.38
N HIS A 1146 41.13 -32.78 -12.33
CA HIS A 1146 40.98 -34.23 -12.40
C HIS A 1146 42.33 -34.95 -12.59
N LEU A 1147 43.24 -34.37 -13.36
CA LEU A 1147 44.59 -34.90 -13.56
C LEU A 1147 45.41 -34.81 -12.26
N TRP A 1148 45.30 -33.69 -11.53
CA TRP A 1148 45.91 -33.49 -10.23
C TRP A 1148 45.35 -34.45 -9.17
N GLU A 1149 44.03 -34.58 -9.08
CA GLU A 1149 43.34 -35.47 -8.13
C GLU A 1149 43.71 -36.94 -8.37
N ARG A 1150 43.80 -37.39 -9.63
CA ARG A 1150 44.32 -38.74 -9.94
C ARG A 1150 45.76 -38.94 -9.47
N LYS A 1151 46.59 -37.90 -9.52
CA LYS A 1151 47.99 -37.94 -9.14
C LYS A 1151 48.18 -37.87 -7.62
N THR A 1152 47.34 -37.15 -6.88
CA THR A 1152 47.37 -37.08 -5.41
C THR A 1152 46.71 -38.29 -4.77
N SER A 1153 45.58 -38.78 -5.28
CA SER A 1153 44.95 -40.01 -4.77
C SER A 1153 45.84 -41.25 -5.02
N ALA A 1154 46.67 -41.26 -6.07
CA ALA A 1154 47.70 -42.30 -6.25
C ALA A 1154 48.88 -42.17 -5.27
N ARG A 1155 49.08 -41.00 -4.65
CA ARG A 1155 50.18 -40.71 -3.70
C ARG A 1155 49.77 -40.98 -2.25
N GLU A 1156 48.54 -40.65 -1.87
CA GLU A 1156 47.98 -40.97 -0.54
C GLU A 1156 47.82 -42.48 -0.33
N VAL A 1157 47.55 -43.27 -1.38
CA VAL A 1157 47.53 -44.74 -1.31
C VAL A 1157 48.93 -45.32 -1.04
N TYR A 1158 50.00 -44.61 -1.41
CA TYR A 1158 51.39 -45.05 -1.16
C TYR A 1158 51.94 -44.55 0.19
N GLU A 1159 51.52 -43.39 0.69
CA GLU A 1159 51.98 -42.86 1.99
C GLU A 1159 51.31 -43.55 3.20
N ASP A 1160 50.10 -44.11 3.07
CA ASP A 1160 49.40 -44.79 4.20
C ASP A 1160 49.96 -46.20 4.47
N ASP A 1161 50.66 -46.82 3.50
CA ASP A 1161 51.35 -48.11 3.67
C ASP A 1161 52.72 -47.98 4.38
N ASP A 1162 53.37 -46.81 4.32
CA ASP A 1162 54.69 -46.58 4.95
C ASP A 1162 54.60 -46.09 6.41
N VAL A 1163 53.43 -45.66 6.90
CA VAL A 1163 53.23 -45.11 8.26
C VAL A 1163 52.87 -46.17 9.31
N GLN A 1164 52.73 -47.46 8.93
CA GLN A 1164 52.45 -48.57 9.86
C GLN A 1164 53.68 -49.26 10.50
N LYS A 1165 54.88 -48.67 10.46
CA LYS A 1165 56.06 -49.11 11.24
C LYS A 1165 56.67 -47.93 12.01
N PHE A 1166 57.01 -48.17 13.29
CA PHE A 1166 57.45 -47.23 14.35
C PHE A 1166 56.27 -46.55 15.09
N ASP A 1167 56.05 -46.64 16.41
CA ASP A 1167 56.90 -46.95 17.57
C ASP A 1167 56.10 -47.64 18.69
N ILE A 1168 56.74 -48.63 19.35
CA ILE A 1168 56.40 -49.13 20.69
C ILE A 1168 57.46 -48.56 21.64
N LEU A 1169 57.08 -48.08 22.84
CA LEU A 1169 57.76 -48.29 24.14
C LEU A 1169 56.95 -47.60 25.29
N PRO A 1170 57.15 -47.98 26.57
CA PRO A 1170 56.07 -48.20 27.53
C PRO A 1170 56.16 -47.29 28.79
N GLY A 1171 55.13 -47.28 29.63
CA GLY A 1171 55.29 -46.75 30.98
C GLY A 1171 54.02 -46.55 31.81
N ASN A 1172 53.86 -47.46 32.78
CA ASN A 1172 53.26 -47.31 34.11
C ASN A 1172 51.73 -47.22 34.32
N GLU A 1173 51.24 -48.25 35.02
CA GLU A 1173 50.04 -48.23 35.87
C GLU A 1173 50.10 -47.13 36.95
N PRO A 1174 48.94 -46.77 37.53
CA PRO A 1174 48.72 -47.25 38.88
C PRO A 1174 47.29 -47.75 39.18
N ARG A 1175 47.27 -48.92 39.83
CA ARG A 1175 46.47 -49.38 40.99
C ARG A 1175 45.06 -48.82 41.23
N ALA A 1176 44.16 -49.79 41.37
CA ALA A 1176 42.81 -49.71 41.91
C ALA A 1176 42.73 -49.19 43.36
N SER A 1177 41.65 -48.48 43.65
CA SER A 1177 40.99 -48.46 44.95
C SER A 1177 39.50 -48.81 44.78
N LYS A 1178 39.08 -49.90 45.41
CA LYS A 1178 37.69 -50.34 45.52
C LYS A 1178 36.90 -49.40 46.43
N GLU A 1179 35.69 -49.02 46.02
CA GLU A 1179 34.50 -49.12 46.88
C GLU A 1179 33.23 -49.17 46.02
N SER A 1180 32.27 -49.92 46.53
CA SER A 1180 31.05 -50.43 45.91
C SER A 1180 30.00 -49.36 45.60
N SER A 1181 29.27 -49.54 44.49
CA SER A 1181 27.80 -49.41 44.40
C SER A 1181 27.35 -49.97 43.05
N GLN A 1182 26.51 -51.00 43.08
CA GLN A 1182 25.76 -51.51 41.94
C GLN A 1182 24.86 -50.39 41.40
N ASP A 1183 24.84 -50.21 40.08
CA ASP A 1183 23.61 -49.96 39.32
C ASP A 1183 23.90 -50.19 37.83
N TYR A 1184 23.33 -51.26 37.29
CA TYR A 1184 23.34 -51.53 35.85
C TYR A 1184 22.48 -50.46 35.16
N VAL A 1185 23.08 -49.61 34.31
CA VAL A 1185 22.33 -48.67 33.46
C VAL A 1185 21.71 -49.47 32.30
N ALA A 1186 20.41 -49.72 32.41
CA ALA A 1186 19.62 -50.45 31.44
C ALA A 1186 19.32 -49.58 30.20
N THR A 1187 19.54 -50.12 29.00
CA THR A 1187 18.93 -49.58 27.77
C THR A 1187 17.41 -49.74 27.89
N SER A 1188 16.68 -48.63 28.05
CA SER A 1188 15.21 -48.65 28.16
C SER A 1188 14.58 -48.32 26.81
N ASN A 1189 13.90 -49.30 26.20
CA ASN A 1189 13.09 -49.11 25.00
C ASN A 1189 11.61 -49.19 25.38
N THR A 1190 10.88 -48.09 25.25
CA THR A 1190 9.44 -48.02 25.58
C THR A 1190 8.62 -47.72 24.33
N ILE A 1191 7.61 -48.55 24.04
CA ILE A 1191 6.71 -48.38 22.91
C ILE A 1191 5.31 -48.05 23.44
N ARG A 1192 4.70 -46.96 22.95
CA ARG A 1192 3.38 -46.48 23.36
C ARG A 1192 2.45 -46.40 22.16
N TYR A 1193 1.31 -47.10 22.22
CA TYR A 1193 0.28 -47.13 21.18
C TYR A 1193 -0.83 -46.10 21.45
N GLY A 1194 -1.47 -45.60 20.39
CA GLY A 1194 -2.65 -44.73 20.43
C GLY A 1194 -2.42 -43.32 21.00
N ARG A 1195 -1.18 -42.90 21.22
CA ARG A 1195 -0.84 -41.62 21.87
C ARG A 1195 0.18 -40.83 21.07
N ARG A 1196 0.11 -39.50 21.15
CA ARG A 1196 1.14 -38.59 20.64
C ARG A 1196 2.15 -38.27 21.74
N PRO A 1197 3.41 -37.95 21.41
CA PRO A 1197 4.37 -37.48 22.39
C PRO A 1197 3.89 -36.18 23.04
N ASP A 1198 3.83 -36.15 24.38
CA ASP A 1198 3.62 -34.91 25.13
C ASP A 1198 4.98 -34.28 25.43
N PHE A 1199 5.40 -33.35 24.57
CA PHE A 1199 6.69 -32.69 24.72
C PHE A 1199 6.79 -31.84 25.98
N GLY A 1200 5.66 -31.35 26.52
CA GLY A 1200 5.66 -30.56 27.75
C GLY A 1200 5.99 -31.42 28.97
N GLU A 1201 5.40 -32.61 29.04
CA GLU A 1201 5.70 -33.60 30.07
C GLU A 1201 7.13 -34.14 29.92
N ILE A 1202 7.53 -34.54 28.70
CA ILE A 1202 8.87 -35.11 28.44
C ILE A 1202 9.97 -34.09 28.78
N PHE A 1203 9.85 -32.85 28.30
CA PHE A 1203 10.89 -31.84 28.53
C PHE A 1203 10.87 -31.34 29.97
N GLY A 1204 9.69 -31.28 30.61
CA GLY A 1204 9.57 -30.96 32.04
C GLY A 1204 10.26 -32.00 32.92
N CYS A 1205 10.02 -33.29 32.67
CA CYS A 1205 10.66 -34.40 33.40
C CYS A 1205 12.19 -34.37 33.22
N LYS A 1206 12.68 -34.19 31.98
CA LYS A 1206 14.13 -34.08 31.73
C LYS A 1206 14.75 -32.81 32.29
N ALA A 1207 14.00 -31.71 32.36
CA ALA A 1207 14.45 -30.48 32.99
C ALA A 1207 14.69 -30.64 34.50
N GLU A 1208 13.87 -31.43 35.18
CA GLU A 1208 14.05 -31.78 36.59
C GLU A 1208 15.20 -32.78 36.80
N GLN A 1209 15.38 -33.73 35.86
CA GLN A 1209 16.40 -34.78 35.96
C GLN A 1209 17.83 -34.28 35.67
N TRP A 1210 18.02 -33.41 34.68
CA TRP A 1210 19.36 -33.05 34.17
C TRP A 1210 19.95 -31.77 34.75
N GLY A 1211 19.17 -30.96 35.49
CA GLY A 1211 19.67 -29.76 36.17
C GLY A 1211 20.22 -28.68 35.21
N HIS A 1212 21.17 -27.86 35.67
CA HIS A 1212 21.66 -26.69 34.91
C HIS A 1212 22.72 -27.06 33.86
N VAL A 1213 22.26 -27.57 32.71
CA VAL A 1213 23.09 -27.99 31.56
C VAL A 1213 22.53 -27.49 30.23
N ASP A 1214 23.38 -27.40 29.21
CA ASP A 1214 22.94 -27.13 27.83
C ASP A 1214 22.49 -28.44 27.16
N VAL A 1215 21.27 -28.44 26.64
CA VAL A 1215 20.64 -29.61 26.00
C VAL A 1215 20.41 -29.31 24.52
N GLY A 1216 21.00 -30.12 23.65
CA GLY A 1216 20.74 -30.06 22.21
C GLY A 1216 19.44 -30.77 21.87
N VAL A 1217 18.50 -30.10 21.22
CA VAL A 1217 17.24 -30.68 20.73
C VAL A 1217 17.25 -30.68 19.20
N ILE A 1218 17.45 -31.83 18.59
CA ILE A 1218 17.47 -31.98 17.13
C ILE A 1218 16.16 -32.62 16.67
N VAL A 1219 15.46 -31.97 15.75
CA VAL A 1219 14.14 -32.41 15.28
C VAL A 1219 14.16 -32.68 13.78
N CYS A 1220 13.73 -33.89 13.39
CA CYS A 1220 13.59 -34.29 11.99
C CYS A 1220 12.20 -34.87 11.74
N GLY A 1221 11.37 -34.16 10.95
CA GLY A 1221 10.00 -34.59 10.68
C GLY A 1221 9.14 -33.47 10.07
N PRO A 1222 7.81 -33.64 10.00
CA PRO A 1222 6.92 -32.68 9.34
C PRO A 1222 6.93 -31.30 10.03
N PRO A 1223 6.64 -30.20 9.29
CA PRO A 1223 6.67 -28.83 9.85
C PRO A 1223 5.81 -28.64 11.10
N THR A 1224 4.70 -29.36 11.21
CA THR A 1224 3.82 -29.33 12.39
C THR A 1224 4.52 -29.89 13.64
N LEU A 1225 5.30 -30.97 13.50
CA LEU A 1225 6.10 -31.55 14.58
C LEU A 1225 7.21 -30.59 14.99
N GLN A 1226 7.95 -30.05 14.02
CA GLN A 1226 9.02 -29.07 14.27
C GLN A 1226 8.50 -27.85 15.00
N THR A 1227 7.37 -27.30 14.57
CA THR A 1227 6.73 -26.13 15.20
C THR A 1227 6.29 -26.46 16.62
N SER A 1228 5.76 -27.67 16.87
CA SER A 1228 5.35 -28.11 18.20
C SER A 1228 6.54 -28.20 19.15
N VAL A 1229 7.66 -28.81 18.72
CA VAL A 1229 8.86 -28.93 19.55
C VAL A 1229 9.53 -27.57 19.76
N ALA A 1230 9.63 -26.73 18.72
CA ALA A 1230 10.19 -25.38 18.83
C ALA A 1230 9.39 -24.50 19.81
N LYS A 1231 8.05 -24.61 19.77
CA LYS A 1231 7.17 -23.91 20.71
C LYS A 1231 7.42 -24.37 22.15
N GLU A 1232 7.66 -25.66 22.35
CA GLU A 1232 7.92 -26.20 23.68
C GLU A 1232 9.32 -25.84 24.19
N CYS A 1233 10.37 -25.94 23.37
CA CYS A 1233 11.71 -25.44 23.72
C CYS A 1233 11.62 -23.96 24.17
N ARG A 1234 10.88 -23.13 23.44
CA ARG A 1234 10.66 -21.72 23.79
C ARG A 1234 9.88 -21.56 25.10
N SER A 1235 8.82 -22.34 25.31
CA SER A 1235 8.02 -22.35 26.54
C SER A 1235 8.88 -22.67 27.76
N GLN A 1236 9.70 -23.72 27.67
CA GLN A 1236 10.60 -24.15 28.74
C GLN A 1236 11.70 -23.12 29.02
N SER A 1237 12.30 -22.53 27.98
CA SER A 1237 13.29 -21.46 28.14
C SER A 1237 12.70 -20.21 28.80
N LEU A 1238 11.42 -19.88 28.56
CA LEU A 1238 10.74 -18.74 29.20
C LEU A 1238 10.28 -19.02 30.64
N LYS A 1239 9.96 -20.27 30.98
CA LYS A 1239 9.50 -20.69 32.32
C LYS A 1239 10.63 -21.21 33.22
N ARG A 1240 11.88 -21.12 32.76
CA ARG A 1240 13.08 -21.71 33.37
C ARG A 1240 13.35 -21.14 34.77
N LYS A 1241 13.56 -22.01 35.76
CA LYS A 1241 14.18 -21.68 37.05
C LYS A 1241 15.70 -21.66 36.91
N CYS A 1242 16.44 -20.90 37.72
CA CYS A 1242 17.91 -20.76 37.60
C CYS A 1242 18.70 -22.09 37.55
N ASN A 1243 18.16 -23.19 38.08
CA ASN A 1243 18.83 -24.50 38.11
C ASN A 1243 18.36 -25.49 37.02
N HIS A 1244 17.57 -25.06 36.04
CA HIS A 1244 17.03 -25.91 34.96
C HIS A 1244 17.85 -25.78 33.65
N PRO A 1245 17.79 -26.77 32.74
CA PRO A 1245 18.62 -26.76 31.54
C PRO A 1245 18.15 -25.75 30.49
N ILE A 1246 19.04 -25.40 29.56
CA ILE A 1246 18.73 -24.57 28.38
C ILE A 1246 18.57 -25.48 27.17
N PHE A 1247 17.41 -25.43 26.52
CA PHE A 1247 17.12 -26.24 25.34
C PHE A 1247 17.48 -25.47 24.05
N HIS A 1248 18.45 -25.97 23.29
CA HIS A 1248 18.86 -25.44 21.99
C HIS A 1248 18.16 -26.20 20.87
N PHE A 1249 17.23 -25.53 20.18
CA PHE A 1249 16.45 -26.14 19.10
C PHE A 1249 17.20 -26.11 17.75
N HIS A 1250 17.30 -27.27 17.11
CA HIS A 1250 17.87 -27.47 15.77
C HIS A 1250 16.88 -28.25 14.91
N SER A 1251 16.44 -27.69 13.78
CA SER A 1251 15.57 -28.38 12.82
C SER A 1251 16.38 -28.95 11.66
N HIS A 1252 16.16 -30.21 11.32
CA HIS A 1252 16.71 -30.86 10.14
C HIS A 1252 15.57 -31.38 9.26
N SER A 1253 15.30 -30.75 8.11
CA SER A 1253 14.23 -31.20 7.22
C SER A 1253 14.38 -30.76 5.78
N PHE A 1254 14.03 -31.66 4.87
CA PHE A 1254 13.90 -31.39 3.44
C PHE A 1254 12.46 -31.00 3.10
N ASP A 1255 12.17 -29.71 3.10
CA ASP A 1255 10.96 -29.18 2.45
C ASP A 1255 11.36 -28.71 1.03
N LEU A 1256 11.21 -29.58 0.03
CA LEU A 1256 11.41 -29.24 -1.40
C LEU A 1256 10.28 -28.36 -1.98
#